data_AF-S4WBK8-F1
#
_entry.id   AF-S4WBK8-F1
#
_cell.length_a   1.000
_cell.length_b   1.000
_cell.length_c   1.000
_cell.angle_alpha   90.00
_cell.angle_beta   90.00
_cell.angle_gamma   90.00
#
_symmetry.space_group_name_H-M   'P 1'
#
loop_
_entity.id
_entity.type
_entity.pdbx_description
1 polymer ?
#
loop_
_entity_poly.entity_id
_entity_poly.type
_entity_poly.pdbx_seq_one_letter_code
_entity_poly.pdbx_strand_id
1 'polypeptide(L)'
;MELKRKRLLPYLLLSLLLAYLTHRAYVLYCMAPQADMTNLFAPYTYVFEKITEPPYFYWNTSPLAILSALVGFFVGLLFYLKIRLDGNYRHGEESGSACFATAQELKGFQDEESRNNMIFSREAQMGLFNKRLPFERQLNKNVLVAGLPGDGKTYTYVKPNLMQMNSSFIVTDPKGLLVREVGTMLKENGYQIKIFDLVNLTNSDMFNPFRYMRSELDIDRITEAIVEGTKKGDREGEDFWNQAKLLLNRALLGYLYFDSQVRHYEPNLSMVADLLRNLKRPNEKELSAVEKMFKQLEEKLPGNYACRQWELFNSNFEAETRTGVLSIVATQYSIFDHDAVTNLIKTDTMEMDTWNTEKTAVFVAISETNKAYSFLASTFFTVVFDQLTHSADAIIQGEKKGYELKDLLHVQFYFDEFANCGKIPHFNEVLASIRSREMSIKIIIQAISQLDSLYGVPARKSMVNNCATLLFLGTNDEDTMKYFSMRAGKQTIIQTSYSEQRGHRISGTTSRQAHQRDLMTPDEIARIGVDEALVFISKQNVFRDKKAMVSNHPMKDRLANHYQDKTWYHYKRFMEEGAEFIDAVMTGQIPEDRIWAPDMSDYQAFLEENGFDNTRQSAPETSVHNQVPVTNPEMPSESPSQTPETSTKLVDMDTGEIFELPPEDREGFGEVSFDDQRVEI
;
A
#
# COMPACT_ATOMS: atom_id res chain seq x y z
N MET A 1 13.65 44.90 9.97
CA MET A 1 12.55 45.43 10.80
C MET A 1 12.23 46.82 10.25
N GLU A 2 11.29 46.93 9.31
CA GLU A 2 10.98 48.23 8.69
C GLU A 2 10.00 49.01 9.58
N LEU A 3 10.52 49.99 10.29
CA LEU A 3 9.69 50.97 10.98
C LEU A 3 9.06 51.88 9.90
N LYS A 4 7.82 51.59 9.48
CA LYS A 4 7.07 52.55 8.66
C LYS A 4 6.85 53.82 9.49
N ARG A 5 7.51 54.91 9.07
CA ARG A 5 7.38 56.22 9.68
C ARG A 5 5.91 56.65 9.59
N LYS A 6 5.21 56.75 10.74
CA LYS A 6 3.83 57.24 10.78
C LYS A 6 3.77 58.61 10.10
N ARG A 7 2.75 58.84 9.26
CA ARG A 7 2.49 60.18 8.72
C ARG A 7 2.17 61.09 9.90
N LEU A 8 2.97 62.13 10.12
CA LEU A 8 2.85 63.04 11.27
C LEU A 8 1.54 63.83 11.25
N LEU A 9 1.07 64.19 10.04
CA LEU A 9 -0.05 65.09 9.81
C LEU A 9 -1.37 64.72 10.55
N PRO A 10 -1.91 63.47 10.46
CA PRO A 10 -3.14 63.11 11.18
C PRO A 10 -3.01 63.19 12.71
N TYR A 11 -1.85 62.86 13.26
CA TYR A 11 -1.62 62.94 14.70
C TYR A 11 -1.44 64.38 15.16
N LEU A 12 -0.83 65.22 14.33
CA LEU A 12 -0.73 66.66 14.59
C LEU A 12 -2.11 67.33 14.55
N LEU A 13 -2.97 66.96 13.59
CA LEU A 13 -4.36 67.40 13.55
C LEU A 13 -5.15 66.94 14.79
N LEU A 14 -4.96 65.69 15.23
CA LEU A 14 -5.56 65.16 16.45
C LEU A 14 -5.06 65.90 17.71
N SER A 15 -3.75 66.18 17.78
CA SER A 15 -3.16 66.98 18.85
C SER A 15 -3.73 68.39 18.90
N LEU A 16 -3.90 69.06 17.76
CA LEU A 16 -4.51 70.38 17.69
C LEU A 16 -5.99 70.36 18.10
N LEU A 17 -6.73 69.33 17.68
CA LEU A 17 -8.13 69.13 18.08
C LEU A 17 -8.25 68.94 19.60
N LEU A 18 -7.42 68.07 20.18
CA LEU A 18 -7.41 67.81 21.62
C LEU A 18 -6.96 69.05 22.42
N ALA A 19 -5.98 69.80 21.92
CA ALA A 19 -5.56 71.07 22.52
C ALA A 19 -6.72 72.08 22.56
N TYR A 20 -7.47 72.20 21.48
CA TYR A 20 -8.66 73.05 21.41
C TYR A 20 -9.76 72.58 22.39
N LEU A 21 -10.07 71.28 22.41
CA LEU A 21 -11.11 70.74 23.29
C LEU A 21 -10.77 70.89 24.77
N THR A 22 -9.52 70.65 25.15
CA THR A 22 -9.05 70.77 26.54
C THR A 22 -8.97 72.22 27.00
N HIS A 23 -8.46 73.12 26.15
CA HIS A 23 -8.51 74.57 26.38
C HIS A 23 -9.94 75.04 26.61
N ARG A 24 -10.84 74.66 25.71
CA ARG A 24 -12.25 75.02 25.80
C ARG A 24 -12.91 74.47 27.05
N ALA A 25 -12.68 73.19 27.36
CA ALA A 25 -13.22 72.55 28.56
C ALA A 25 -12.78 73.29 29.83
N TYR A 26 -11.51 73.70 29.89
CA TYR A 26 -11.00 74.50 31.00
C TYR A 26 -11.68 75.88 31.10
N VAL A 27 -11.84 76.58 29.98
CA VAL A 27 -12.50 77.90 29.99
C VAL A 27 -13.96 77.79 30.44
N LEU A 28 -14.69 76.79 29.96
CA LEU A 28 -16.07 76.53 30.39
C LEU A 28 -16.14 76.13 31.87
N TYR A 29 -15.14 75.38 32.36
CA TYR A 29 -15.03 75.01 33.77
C TYR A 29 -14.86 76.26 34.65
N CYS A 30 -14.07 77.24 34.21
CA CYS A 30 -13.93 78.51 34.92
C CYS A 30 -15.19 79.39 34.89
N MET A 31 -16.08 79.21 33.91
CA MET A 31 -17.34 79.94 33.79
C MET A 31 -18.51 79.21 34.49
N ALA A 32 -18.29 77.99 34.95
CA ALA A 32 -19.32 77.17 35.54
C ALA A 32 -19.72 77.66 36.95
N PRO A 33 -20.97 77.41 37.38
CA PRO A 33 -21.39 77.74 38.74
C PRO A 33 -20.52 77.01 39.78
N GLN A 34 -20.19 77.68 40.88
CA GLN A 34 -19.34 77.13 41.94
C GLN A 34 -19.97 75.86 42.53
N ALA A 35 -19.14 74.85 42.76
CA ALA A 35 -19.57 73.60 43.37
C ALA A 35 -20.03 73.85 44.81
N ASP A 36 -21.25 73.41 45.13
CA ASP A 36 -21.81 73.42 46.48
C ASP A 36 -21.81 71.98 47.05
N MET A 37 -21.92 71.82 48.36
CA MET A 37 -21.84 70.52 49.06
C MET A 37 -22.93 69.51 48.60
N THR A 38 -24.00 69.99 47.96
CA THR A 38 -25.09 69.18 47.41
C THR A 38 -24.89 68.81 45.94
N ASN A 39 -24.04 69.51 45.18
CA ASN A 39 -23.77 69.21 43.77
C ASN A 39 -22.30 69.49 43.39
N LEU A 40 -21.42 68.61 43.87
CA LEU A 40 -19.97 68.70 43.67
C LEU A 40 -19.53 68.60 42.20
N PHE A 41 -20.37 68.03 41.33
CA PHE A 41 -20.05 67.83 39.92
C PHE A 41 -20.60 68.91 38.99
N ALA A 42 -21.30 69.92 39.52
CA ALA A 42 -21.92 70.99 38.73
C ALA A 42 -20.97 71.68 37.71
N PRO A 43 -19.68 71.92 38.04
CA PRO A 43 -18.74 72.47 37.06
C PRO A 43 -18.47 71.54 35.87
N TYR A 44 -18.40 70.23 36.11
CA TYR A 44 -18.12 69.24 35.07
C TYR A 44 -19.34 68.99 34.17
N THR A 45 -20.54 68.93 34.75
CA THR A 45 -21.79 68.82 33.97
C THR A 45 -22.01 70.05 33.10
N TYR A 46 -21.70 71.25 33.61
CA TYR A 46 -21.76 72.49 32.84
C TYR A 46 -20.83 72.47 31.62
N VAL A 47 -19.59 72.00 31.78
CA VAL A 47 -18.66 71.82 30.65
C VAL A 47 -19.24 70.84 29.63
N PHE A 48 -19.74 69.69 30.08
CA PHE A 48 -20.24 68.65 29.18
C PHE A 48 -21.45 69.10 28.37
N GLU A 49 -22.37 69.85 28.97
CA GLU A 49 -23.55 70.39 28.28
C GLU A 49 -23.16 71.52 27.32
N LYS A 50 -22.24 72.42 27.72
CA LYS A 50 -21.90 73.63 26.96
C LYS A 50 -20.73 73.49 25.99
N ILE A 51 -20.05 72.34 25.94
CA ILE A 51 -18.89 72.14 25.05
C ILE A 51 -19.25 72.19 23.56
N THR A 52 -20.51 71.96 23.19
CA THR A 52 -20.98 71.99 21.79
C THR A 52 -21.79 73.24 21.42
N GLU A 53 -22.07 74.14 22.38
CA GLU A 53 -22.87 75.34 22.13
C GLU A 53 -22.00 76.54 21.69
N PRO A 54 -22.48 77.46 20.83
CA PRO A 54 -21.76 78.69 20.51
C PRO A 54 -21.74 79.69 21.69
N PRO A 55 -20.71 80.55 21.81
CA PRO A 55 -19.61 80.75 20.88
C PRO A 55 -18.54 79.65 20.98
N TYR A 56 -18.02 79.22 19.81
CA TYR A 56 -17.09 78.09 19.79
C TYR A 56 -15.66 78.45 20.20
N PHE A 57 -15.29 79.72 20.13
CA PHE A 57 -13.95 80.18 20.45
C PHE A 57 -14.04 81.18 21.59
N TYR A 58 -13.37 80.87 22.69
CA TYR A 58 -13.22 81.77 23.83
C TYR A 58 -11.79 82.31 23.84
N TRP A 59 -11.64 83.63 23.81
CA TRP A 59 -10.34 84.27 23.92
C TRP A 59 -9.91 84.36 25.39
N ASN A 60 -9.29 83.29 25.90
CA ASN A 60 -8.75 83.24 27.26
C ASN A 60 -7.28 82.78 27.23
N THR A 61 -6.39 83.68 27.61
CA THR A 61 -4.92 83.50 27.62
C THR A 61 -4.36 83.27 29.02
N SER A 62 -5.20 82.89 30.00
CA SER A 62 -4.72 82.57 31.34
C SER A 62 -3.68 81.44 31.31
N PRO A 63 -2.65 81.46 32.18
CA PRO A 63 -1.58 80.46 32.18
C PRO A 63 -2.09 79.02 32.28
N LEU A 64 -3.15 78.80 33.07
CA LEU A 64 -3.77 77.48 33.26
C LEU A 64 -4.57 77.02 32.03
N ALA A 65 -5.20 77.94 31.29
CA ALA A 65 -5.86 77.61 30.03
C ALA A 65 -4.84 77.17 28.97
N ILE A 66 -3.71 77.87 28.87
CA ILE A 66 -2.60 77.49 27.97
C ILE A 66 -2.01 76.13 28.38
N LEU A 67 -1.82 75.89 29.67
CA LEU A 67 -1.34 74.60 30.18
C LEU A 67 -2.30 73.46 29.81
N SER A 68 -3.62 73.66 29.97
CA SER A 68 -4.62 72.66 29.60
C SER A 68 -4.56 72.30 28.11
N ALA A 69 -4.38 73.31 27.24
CA ALA A 69 -4.20 73.12 25.80
C ALA A 69 -2.94 72.32 25.47
N LEU A 70 -1.82 72.62 26.14
CA LEU A 70 -0.57 71.89 25.97
C LEU A 70 -0.71 70.43 26.40
N VAL A 71 -1.41 70.15 27.51
CA VAL A 71 -1.70 68.78 27.95
C VAL A 71 -2.49 68.03 26.87
N GLY A 72 -3.55 68.63 26.32
CA GLY A 72 -4.30 68.02 25.21
C GLY A 72 -3.45 67.76 23.96
N PHE A 73 -2.58 68.72 23.61
CA PHE A 73 -1.64 68.59 22.49
C PHE A 73 -0.67 67.42 22.68
N PHE A 74 -0.05 67.31 23.87
CA PHE A 74 0.89 66.24 24.20
C PHE A 74 0.22 64.88 24.30
N VAL A 75 -1.03 64.79 24.78
CA VAL A 75 -1.82 63.55 24.76
C VAL A 75 -2.01 63.06 23.32
N GLY A 76 -2.34 63.95 22.38
CA GLY A 76 -2.40 63.60 20.95
C GLY A 76 -1.06 63.12 20.38
N LEU A 77 0.05 63.71 20.84
CA LEU A 77 1.41 63.35 20.41
C LEU A 77 1.86 62.00 21.00
N LEU A 78 1.39 61.64 22.20
CA LEU A 78 1.65 60.32 22.79
C LEU A 78 1.05 59.19 21.93
N PHE A 79 -0.07 59.42 21.23
CA PHE A 79 -0.61 58.46 20.27
C PHE A 79 0.29 58.27 19.02
N TYR A 80 1.01 59.31 18.62
CA TYR A 80 2.05 59.19 17.59
C TYR A 80 3.22 58.33 18.08
N LEU A 81 3.66 58.55 19.33
CA LEU A 81 4.78 57.83 19.95
C LEU A 81 4.46 56.36 20.31
N LYS A 82 3.18 55.97 20.40
CA LYS A 82 2.79 54.58 20.64
C LYS A 82 3.21 53.68 19.45
N ILE A 83 4.37 53.05 19.54
CA ILE A 83 4.89 52.11 18.53
C ILE A 83 3.97 50.89 18.49
N ARG A 84 3.27 50.67 17.38
CA ARG A 84 2.75 49.34 17.04
C ARG A 84 3.86 48.64 16.27
N LEU A 85 4.32 47.50 16.79
CA LEU A 85 5.20 46.60 16.06
C LEU A 85 4.36 46.02 14.91
N ASP A 86 4.76 46.31 13.68
CA ASP A 86 4.09 45.78 12.49
C ASP A 86 4.62 44.35 12.27
N GLY A 87 3.82 43.37 12.65
CA GLY A 87 4.11 41.95 12.52
C GLY A 87 2.84 41.19 12.17
N ASN A 88 2.96 40.15 11.37
CA ASN A 88 1.87 39.21 11.14
C ASN A 88 1.77 38.30 12.38
N TYR A 89 0.95 38.69 13.35
CA TYR A 89 0.69 37.90 14.54
C TYR A 89 -0.43 36.89 14.27
N ARG A 90 -0.11 35.60 14.38
CA ARG A 90 -1.11 34.52 14.43
C ARG A 90 -1.29 34.11 15.87
N HIS A 91 -2.11 34.86 16.60
CA HIS A 91 -2.32 34.65 18.04
C HIS A 91 -2.80 33.22 18.32
N GLY A 92 -2.04 32.48 19.15
CA GLY A 92 -2.35 31.08 19.49
C GLY A 92 -1.84 30.05 18.46
N GLU A 93 -1.27 30.48 17.35
CA GLU A 93 -0.68 29.63 16.32
C GLU A 93 0.73 30.10 15.93
N GLU A 94 1.38 30.91 16.79
CA GLU A 94 2.65 31.56 16.47
C GLU A 94 3.76 30.58 16.08
N SER A 95 3.71 29.37 16.64
CA SER A 95 4.69 28.30 16.43
C SER A 95 4.18 27.13 15.59
N GLY A 96 2.90 27.16 15.19
CA GLY A 96 2.24 26.08 14.46
C GLY A 96 0.74 25.99 14.77
N SER A 97 -0.04 25.59 13.78
CA SER A 97 -1.52 25.52 13.81
C SER A 97 -2.05 24.09 13.73
N ALA A 98 -1.22 23.07 13.93
CA ALA A 98 -1.68 21.69 13.89
C ALA A 98 -2.58 21.39 15.09
N CYS A 99 -3.70 20.72 14.83
CA CYS A 99 -4.59 20.18 15.85
C CYS A 99 -5.17 18.85 15.35
N PHE A 100 -5.88 18.12 16.20
CA PHE A 100 -6.64 16.95 15.74
C PHE A 100 -7.90 17.40 15.00
N ALA A 101 -8.21 16.72 13.90
CA ALA A 101 -9.49 16.86 13.23
C ALA A 101 -10.63 16.37 14.12
N THR A 102 -11.85 16.79 13.83
CA THR A 102 -13.06 16.29 14.49
C THR A 102 -13.85 15.36 13.58
N ALA A 103 -14.66 14.45 14.14
CA ALA A 103 -15.51 13.56 13.35
C ALA A 103 -16.47 14.34 12.43
N GLN A 104 -16.94 15.52 12.88
CA GLN A 104 -17.80 16.39 12.10
C GLN A 104 -17.11 16.96 10.85
N GLU A 105 -15.82 17.31 10.95
CA GLU A 105 -15.02 17.76 9.80
C GLU A 105 -14.85 16.66 8.75
N LEU A 106 -14.75 15.40 9.21
CA LEU A 106 -14.58 14.24 8.33
C LEU A 106 -15.90 13.77 7.70
N LYS A 107 -17.05 14.07 8.31
CA LYS A 107 -18.37 13.64 7.82
C LYS A 107 -18.62 14.07 6.36
N GLY A 108 -18.07 15.21 5.93
CA GLY A 108 -18.20 15.68 4.54
C GLY A 108 -17.48 14.83 3.50
N PHE A 109 -16.62 13.90 3.90
CA PHE A 109 -16.01 12.92 2.98
C PHE A 109 -16.85 11.67 2.78
N GLN A 110 -17.88 11.44 3.60
CA GLN A 110 -18.74 10.27 3.54
C GLN A 110 -19.77 10.42 2.42
N ASP A 111 -20.06 9.31 1.74
CA ASP A 111 -21.26 9.18 0.91
C ASP A 111 -22.50 9.14 1.80
N GLU A 112 -23.62 9.64 1.28
CA GLU A 112 -24.93 9.56 1.96
C GLU A 112 -25.31 8.09 2.23
N GLU A 113 -24.92 7.20 1.33
CA GLU A 113 -25.20 5.79 1.42
C GLU A 113 -24.02 5.06 2.05
N SER A 114 -24.19 4.62 3.29
CA SER A 114 -23.11 4.04 4.10
C SER A 114 -22.38 2.87 3.43
N ARG A 115 -23.05 2.07 2.59
CA ARG A 115 -22.43 0.93 1.89
C ARG A 115 -21.38 1.35 0.85
N ASN A 116 -21.42 2.59 0.39
CA ASN A 116 -20.48 3.11 -0.62
C ASN A 116 -19.24 3.72 0.01
N ASN A 117 -19.10 3.66 1.33
CA ASN A 117 -17.97 4.22 2.03
C ASN A 117 -16.82 3.21 2.16
N MET A 118 -15.61 3.70 1.98
CA MET A 118 -14.41 3.05 2.52
C MET A 118 -14.28 3.40 4.00
N ILE A 119 -13.92 2.41 4.80
CA ILE A 119 -13.79 2.52 6.26
C ILE A 119 -12.31 2.60 6.62
N PHE A 120 -11.89 3.65 7.34
CA PHE A 120 -10.52 3.79 7.85
C PHE A 120 -10.44 3.58 9.36
N SER A 121 -11.40 4.16 10.09
CA SER A 121 -11.59 3.99 11.53
C SER A 121 -13.10 3.97 11.82
N ARG A 122 -13.50 3.91 13.09
CA ARG A 122 -14.91 3.87 13.50
C ARG A 122 -15.72 5.02 12.90
N GLU A 123 -15.22 6.24 13.00
CA GLU A 123 -15.89 7.47 12.52
C GLU A 123 -15.27 8.01 11.20
N ALA A 124 -14.00 7.69 10.90
CA ALA A 124 -13.37 8.13 9.66
C ALA A 124 -13.72 7.20 8.50
N GLN A 125 -14.54 7.70 7.60
CA GLN A 125 -14.98 7.03 6.39
C GLN A 125 -14.91 7.99 5.20
N MET A 126 -14.82 7.45 3.99
CA MET A 126 -14.84 8.25 2.76
C MET A 126 -15.60 7.53 1.66
N GLY A 127 -16.50 8.23 0.98
CA GLY A 127 -17.21 7.69 -0.18
C GLY A 127 -16.24 7.23 -1.27
N LEU A 128 -16.48 6.03 -1.80
CA LEU A 128 -15.67 5.42 -2.86
C LEU A 128 -15.81 6.21 -4.16
N PHE A 129 -17.05 6.57 -4.53
CA PHE A 129 -17.36 7.20 -5.80
C PHE A 129 -17.27 8.72 -5.73
N ASN A 130 -16.25 9.30 -6.36
CA ASN A 130 -16.03 10.76 -6.31
C ASN A 130 -17.21 11.57 -6.86
N LYS A 131 -17.95 11.06 -7.85
CA LYS A 131 -19.12 11.74 -8.44
C LYS A 131 -20.25 11.98 -7.44
N ARG A 132 -20.29 11.23 -6.33
CA ARG A 132 -21.29 11.35 -5.25
C ARG A 132 -20.82 12.28 -4.11
N LEU A 133 -19.61 12.82 -4.19
CA LEU A 133 -19.02 13.69 -3.18
C LEU A 133 -18.91 15.14 -3.68
N PRO A 134 -18.98 16.14 -2.78
CA PRO A 134 -18.68 17.53 -3.11
C PRO A 134 -17.26 17.66 -3.71
N PHE A 135 -17.09 18.54 -4.70
CA PHE A 135 -15.83 18.70 -5.44
C PHE A 135 -14.60 18.87 -4.54
N GLU A 136 -14.71 19.67 -3.47
CA GLU A 136 -13.63 19.94 -2.51
C GLU A 136 -13.19 18.69 -1.73
N ARG A 137 -14.03 17.65 -1.68
CA ARG A 137 -13.84 16.39 -0.96
C ARG A 137 -13.47 15.23 -1.89
N GLN A 138 -13.38 15.46 -3.20
CA GLN A 138 -13.01 14.44 -4.18
C GLN A 138 -11.50 14.17 -4.17
N LEU A 139 -11.08 13.23 -3.32
CA LEU A 139 -9.69 12.77 -3.25
C LEU A 139 -9.47 11.47 -4.05
N ASN A 140 -8.20 11.12 -4.29
CA ASN A 140 -7.92 9.78 -4.82
C ASN A 140 -8.26 8.76 -3.72
N LYS A 141 -8.49 7.50 -4.10
CA LYS A 141 -8.91 6.45 -3.16
C LYS A 141 -7.76 5.50 -2.79
N ASN A 142 -6.53 5.92 -3.08
CA ASN A 142 -5.34 5.18 -2.72
C ASN A 142 -5.03 5.39 -1.24
N VAL A 143 -4.65 4.30 -0.56
CA VAL A 143 -4.42 4.29 0.89
C VAL A 143 -3.11 3.58 1.17
N LEU A 144 -2.31 4.15 2.07
CA LEU A 144 -1.20 3.43 2.68
C LEU A 144 -1.55 3.12 4.13
N VAL A 145 -1.46 1.85 4.50
CA VAL A 145 -1.72 1.37 5.85
C VAL A 145 -0.41 0.88 6.45
N ALA A 146 -0.03 1.44 7.60
CA ALA A 146 1.15 1.03 8.36
C ALA A 146 0.70 0.41 9.70
N GLY A 147 1.07 -0.84 9.95
CA GLY A 147 0.67 -1.60 11.16
C GLY A 147 1.57 -2.80 11.43
N LEU A 148 1.94 -3.05 12.68
CA LEU A 148 2.71 -4.24 13.06
C LEU A 148 1.93 -5.54 12.78
N PRO A 149 2.63 -6.68 12.67
CA PRO A 149 1.99 -7.98 12.79
C PRO A 149 1.16 -8.05 14.08
N GLY A 150 -0.11 -8.46 13.96
CA GLY A 150 -1.01 -8.55 15.12
C GLY A 150 -1.81 -7.28 15.44
N ASP A 151 -1.55 -6.14 14.80
CA ASP A 151 -2.32 -4.89 15.02
C ASP A 151 -3.76 -4.93 14.46
N GLY A 152 -4.16 -6.08 13.92
CA GLY A 152 -5.50 -6.31 13.40
C GLY A 152 -5.72 -5.75 12.00
N LYS A 153 -4.69 -5.45 11.19
CA LYS A 153 -4.82 -4.88 9.81
C LYS A 153 -5.94 -5.55 9.01
N THR A 154 -5.92 -6.88 8.92
CA THR A 154 -6.95 -7.65 8.22
C THR A 154 -8.32 -7.57 8.91
N TYR A 155 -8.36 -7.64 10.25
CA TYR A 155 -9.59 -7.64 11.06
C TYR A 155 -10.25 -6.25 11.23
N THR A 156 -9.49 -5.16 11.17
CA THR A 156 -9.98 -3.81 11.44
C THR A 156 -9.97 -2.90 10.21
N TYR A 157 -9.41 -3.35 9.10
CA TYR A 157 -9.38 -2.58 7.85
C TYR A 157 -9.82 -3.42 6.65
N VAL A 158 -9.15 -4.54 6.34
CA VAL A 158 -9.46 -5.32 5.12
C VAL A 158 -10.87 -5.91 5.18
N LYS A 159 -11.19 -6.74 6.17
CA LYS A 159 -12.51 -7.39 6.31
C LYS A 159 -13.66 -6.37 6.36
N PRO A 160 -13.64 -5.31 7.19
CA PRO A 160 -14.71 -4.31 7.20
C PRO A 160 -14.97 -3.68 5.83
N ASN A 161 -13.92 -3.44 5.02
CA ASN A 161 -14.09 -2.89 3.68
C ASN A 161 -14.60 -3.93 2.67
N LEU A 162 -14.19 -5.20 2.75
CA LEU A 162 -14.76 -6.26 1.90
C LEU A 162 -16.26 -6.45 2.16
N MET A 163 -16.68 -6.31 3.42
CA MET A 163 -18.09 -6.39 3.82
C MET A 163 -18.95 -5.23 3.28
N GLN A 164 -18.36 -4.16 2.75
CA GLN A 164 -19.10 -3.08 2.08
C GLN A 164 -19.64 -3.51 0.71
N MET A 165 -18.98 -4.47 0.03
CA MET A 165 -19.44 -5.07 -1.23
C MET A 165 -19.82 -4.04 -2.33
N ASN A 166 -19.11 -2.92 -2.35
CA ASN A 166 -19.37 -1.76 -3.21
C ASN A 166 -18.50 -1.70 -4.48
N SER A 167 -17.65 -2.70 -4.70
CA SER A 167 -16.71 -2.76 -5.81
C SER A 167 -16.32 -4.20 -6.12
N SER A 168 -15.57 -4.42 -7.20
CA SER A 168 -14.75 -5.63 -7.34
C SER A 168 -13.52 -5.52 -6.43
N PHE A 169 -12.97 -6.67 -6.02
CA PHE A 169 -11.87 -6.76 -5.07
C PHE A 169 -10.75 -7.64 -5.63
N ILE A 170 -9.51 -7.18 -5.50
CA ILE A 170 -8.32 -8.01 -5.66
C ILE A 170 -7.55 -7.92 -4.35
N VAL A 171 -7.34 -9.04 -3.67
CA VAL A 171 -6.82 -9.07 -2.32
C VAL A 171 -5.68 -10.06 -2.23
N THR A 172 -4.52 -9.62 -1.75
CA THR A 172 -3.48 -10.57 -1.34
C THR A 172 -3.81 -11.15 0.03
N ASP A 173 -3.68 -12.47 0.15
CA ASP A 173 -4.02 -13.24 1.33
C ASP A 173 -2.85 -14.16 1.69
N PRO A 174 -1.80 -13.65 2.37
CA PRO A 174 -0.61 -14.44 2.67
C PRO A 174 -0.90 -15.74 3.45
N LYS A 175 -2.02 -15.79 4.17
CA LYS A 175 -2.43 -16.93 5.01
C LYS A 175 -3.42 -17.87 4.33
N GLY A 176 -4.01 -17.49 3.18
CA GLY A 176 -5.07 -18.25 2.51
C GLY A 176 -6.36 -18.39 3.33
N LEU A 177 -6.53 -17.62 4.40
CA LEU A 177 -7.68 -17.70 5.31
C LEU A 177 -8.79 -16.73 4.91
N LEU A 178 -8.44 -15.59 4.33
CA LEU A 178 -9.39 -14.52 4.07
C LEU A 178 -10.51 -14.97 3.13
N VAL A 179 -10.16 -15.69 2.06
CA VAL A 179 -11.14 -16.26 1.11
C VAL A 179 -12.12 -17.22 1.81
N ARG A 180 -11.65 -17.96 2.82
CA ARG A 180 -12.48 -18.89 3.60
C ARG A 180 -13.46 -18.14 4.49
N GLU A 181 -13.02 -17.04 5.07
CA GLU A 181 -13.80 -16.26 6.04
C GLU A 181 -14.86 -15.36 5.40
N VAL A 182 -14.60 -14.83 4.20
CA VAL A 182 -15.50 -13.87 3.52
C VAL A 182 -16.17 -14.44 2.26
N GLY A 183 -15.67 -15.56 1.72
CA GLY A 183 -16.07 -16.05 0.38
C GLY A 183 -17.54 -16.39 0.25
N THR A 184 -18.16 -16.98 1.28
CA THR A 184 -19.59 -17.31 1.28
C THR A 184 -20.45 -16.05 1.21
N MET A 185 -20.13 -15.05 2.03
CA MET A 185 -20.81 -13.75 2.02
C MET A 185 -20.73 -13.09 0.64
N LEU A 186 -19.55 -13.08 0.02
CA LEU A 186 -19.37 -12.49 -1.30
C LEU A 186 -20.15 -13.27 -2.38
N LYS A 187 -20.03 -14.60 -2.40
CA LYS A 187 -20.72 -15.46 -3.38
C LYS A 187 -22.24 -15.33 -3.29
N GLU A 188 -22.81 -15.31 -2.09
CA GLU A 188 -24.25 -15.09 -1.87
C GLU A 188 -24.73 -13.70 -2.37
N ASN A 189 -23.83 -12.72 -2.46
CA ASN A 189 -24.12 -11.37 -2.96
C ASN A 189 -23.70 -11.18 -4.43
N GLY A 190 -23.58 -12.28 -5.19
CA GLY A 190 -23.38 -12.25 -6.63
C GLY A 190 -21.94 -11.98 -7.08
N TYR A 191 -20.95 -12.16 -6.20
CA TYR A 191 -19.54 -12.08 -6.61
C TYR A 191 -19.10 -13.38 -7.28
N GLN A 192 -18.40 -13.24 -8.40
CA GLN A 192 -17.52 -14.29 -8.88
C GLN A 192 -16.29 -14.37 -7.97
N ILE A 193 -15.95 -15.55 -7.48
CA ILE A 193 -14.76 -15.75 -6.65
C ILE A 193 -13.66 -16.37 -7.51
N LYS A 194 -12.53 -15.68 -7.66
CA LYS A 194 -11.32 -16.19 -8.34
C LYS A 194 -10.19 -16.33 -7.33
N ILE A 195 -9.35 -17.34 -7.48
CA ILE A 195 -8.32 -17.69 -6.51
C ILE A 195 -7.02 -17.94 -7.26
N PHE A 196 -5.98 -17.17 -6.98
CA PHE A 196 -4.63 -17.43 -7.48
C PHE A 196 -3.74 -17.83 -6.30
N ASP A 197 -3.53 -19.13 -6.11
CA ASP A 197 -2.88 -19.68 -4.92
C ASP A 197 -1.46 -20.15 -5.23
N LEU A 198 -0.46 -19.35 -4.82
CA LEU A 198 0.97 -19.69 -4.93
C LEU A 198 1.49 -20.48 -3.73
N VAL A 199 0.63 -20.80 -2.76
CA VAL A 199 0.95 -21.65 -1.59
C VAL A 199 0.46 -23.07 -1.85
N ASN A 200 -0.80 -23.24 -2.26
CA ASN A 200 -1.38 -24.48 -2.75
C ASN A 200 -1.66 -24.40 -4.26
N LEU A 201 -0.61 -24.65 -5.03
CA LEU A 201 -0.60 -24.58 -6.49
C LEU A 201 -1.66 -25.46 -7.18
N THR A 202 -2.19 -26.49 -6.51
CA THR A 202 -3.14 -27.44 -7.12
C THR A 202 -4.61 -27.08 -6.94
N ASN A 203 -4.92 -26.13 -6.04
CA ASN A 203 -6.29 -25.70 -5.75
C ASN A 203 -6.46 -24.21 -6.04
N SER A 204 -6.17 -23.84 -7.29
CA SER A 204 -6.16 -22.46 -7.78
C SER A 204 -6.89 -22.37 -9.13
N ASP A 205 -7.42 -21.20 -9.45
CA ASP A 205 -7.72 -20.79 -10.81
C ASP A 205 -6.39 -20.61 -11.60
N MET A 206 -6.45 -20.82 -12.91
CA MET A 206 -5.27 -20.82 -13.79
C MET A 206 -5.07 -19.46 -14.45
N PHE A 207 -3.83 -19.02 -14.59
CA PHE A 207 -3.45 -17.73 -15.15
C PHE A 207 -2.44 -17.89 -16.28
N ASN A 208 -2.84 -17.54 -17.51
CA ASN A 208 -1.93 -17.50 -18.64
C ASN A 208 -1.71 -16.06 -19.13
N PRO A 209 -0.51 -15.49 -18.99
CA PRO A 209 -0.25 -14.11 -19.42
C PRO A 209 -0.42 -13.92 -20.93
N PHE A 210 -0.19 -14.96 -21.75
CA PHE A 210 -0.36 -14.86 -23.21
C PHE A 210 -1.80 -14.59 -23.63
N ARG A 211 -2.79 -14.98 -22.82
CA ARG A 211 -4.21 -14.71 -23.07
C ARG A 211 -4.52 -13.21 -23.13
N TYR A 212 -3.72 -12.39 -22.44
CA TYR A 212 -3.93 -10.96 -22.29
C TYR A 212 -3.00 -10.11 -23.18
N MET A 213 -2.10 -10.74 -23.94
CA MET A 213 -1.21 -10.06 -24.87
C MET A 213 -1.95 -9.70 -26.16
N ARG A 214 -1.81 -8.44 -26.61
CA ARG A 214 -2.45 -7.90 -27.83
C ARG A 214 -1.45 -7.34 -28.83
N SER A 215 -0.24 -7.04 -28.36
CA SER A 215 0.76 -6.30 -29.13
C SER A 215 2.18 -6.71 -28.75
N GLU A 216 3.14 -6.30 -29.58
CA GLU A 216 4.57 -6.50 -29.32
C GLU A 216 5.02 -5.83 -28.01
N LEU A 217 4.36 -4.74 -27.60
CA LEU A 217 4.66 -4.01 -26.36
C LEU A 217 4.36 -4.85 -25.11
N ASP A 218 3.41 -5.78 -25.20
CA ASP A 218 3.07 -6.66 -24.09
C ASP A 218 4.18 -7.69 -23.82
N ILE A 219 4.94 -8.06 -24.86
CA ILE A 219 6.13 -8.92 -24.73
C ILE A 219 7.14 -8.23 -23.82
N ASP A 220 7.40 -6.94 -24.06
CA ASP A 220 8.34 -6.16 -23.26
C ASP A 220 7.88 -6.04 -21.81
N ARG A 221 6.60 -5.71 -21.60
CA ARG A 221 6.04 -5.56 -20.25
C ARG A 221 6.11 -6.85 -19.43
N ILE A 222 5.72 -7.99 -20.02
CA ILE A 222 5.77 -9.29 -19.32
C ILE A 222 7.22 -9.71 -19.08
N THR A 223 8.10 -9.49 -20.05
CA THR A 223 9.54 -9.76 -19.91
C THR A 223 10.14 -8.96 -18.76
N GLU A 224 9.84 -7.66 -18.67
CA GLU A 224 10.26 -6.81 -17.56
C GLU A 224 9.74 -7.33 -16.22
N ALA A 225 8.46 -7.69 -16.12
CA ALA A 225 7.89 -8.24 -14.88
C ALA A 225 8.57 -9.53 -14.42
N ILE A 226 8.88 -10.44 -15.35
CA ILE A 226 9.57 -11.71 -15.05
C ILE A 226 11.03 -11.45 -14.64
N VAL A 227 11.74 -10.58 -15.35
CA VAL A 227 13.16 -10.29 -15.08
C VAL A 227 13.31 -9.47 -13.79
N GLU A 228 12.45 -8.48 -13.54
CA GLU A 228 12.49 -7.69 -12.30
C GLU A 228 12.04 -8.47 -11.07
N GLY A 229 10.98 -9.28 -11.20
CA GLY A 229 10.47 -10.12 -10.11
C GLY A 229 11.45 -11.20 -9.64
N THR A 230 12.48 -11.52 -10.45
CA THR A 230 13.53 -12.50 -10.12
C THR A 230 14.85 -11.87 -9.69
N LYS A 231 14.96 -10.53 -9.63
CA LYS A 231 16.15 -9.84 -9.11
C LYS A 231 16.29 -10.09 -7.59
N LYS A 232 17.52 -10.36 -7.15
CA LYS A 232 17.86 -10.54 -5.72
C LYS A 232 18.59 -9.33 -5.10
N GLY A 233 18.79 -8.25 -5.86
CA GLY A 233 19.37 -6.98 -5.41
C GLY A 233 19.68 -6.05 -6.59
N ASP A 234 20.13 -4.82 -6.30
CA ASP A 234 20.65 -3.88 -7.29
C ASP A 234 22.17 -3.73 -7.06
N ARG A 235 22.96 -4.69 -7.58
CA ARG A 235 24.44 -4.62 -7.54
C ARG A 235 24.99 -4.07 -8.86
N GLU A 236 25.97 -3.19 -8.78
CA GLU A 236 26.70 -2.70 -9.96
C GLU A 236 27.37 -3.89 -10.70
N GLY A 237 27.05 -4.03 -11.99
CA GLY A 237 27.46 -5.16 -12.84
C GLY A 237 26.31 -6.12 -13.21
N GLU A 238 25.20 -6.13 -12.47
CA GLU A 238 24.01 -6.91 -12.86
C GLU A 238 23.29 -6.33 -14.09
N ASP A 239 23.45 -5.03 -14.38
CA ASP A 239 22.76 -4.37 -15.48
C ASP A 239 23.07 -4.96 -16.86
N PHE A 240 24.33 -5.35 -17.10
CA PHE A 240 24.72 -6.03 -18.34
C PHE A 240 23.98 -7.37 -18.49
N TRP A 241 24.00 -8.20 -17.44
CA TRP A 241 23.32 -9.49 -17.44
C TRP A 241 21.80 -9.33 -17.52
N ASN A 242 21.24 -8.29 -16.90
CA ASN A 242 19.82 -7.95 -16.98
C ASN A 242 19.42 -7.56 -18.41
N GLN A 243 20.21 -6.74 -19.11
CA GLN A 243 19.97 -6.41 -20.51
C GLN A 243 20.03 -7.65 -21.41
N ALA A 244 21.01 -8.53 -21.19
CA ALA A 244 21.11 -9.79 -21.93
C ALA A 244 19.91 -10.72 -21.69
N LYS A 245 19.46 -10.84 -20.42
CA LYS A 245 18.25 -11.58 -20.05
C LYS A 245 17.00 -11.00 -20.72
N LEU A 246 16.86 -9.68 -20.74
CA LEU A 246 15.71 -9.01 -21.37
C LEU A 246 15.66 -9.34 -22.86
N LEU A 247 16.79 -9.24 -23.59
CA LEU A 247 16.86 -9.54 -25.02
C LEU A 247 16.47 -10.99 -25.32
N LEU A 248 17.05 -11.95 -24.59
CA LEU A 248 16.73 -13.36 -24.80
C LEU A 248 15.27 -13.69 -24.46
N ASN A 249 14.76 -13.19 -23.33
CA ASN A 249 13.36 -13.39 -22.96
C ASN A 249 12.40 -12.79 -23.97
N ARG A 250 12.65 -11.56 -24.46
CA ARG A 250 11.85 -10.92 -25.51
C ARG A 250 11.81 -11.76 -26.78
N ALA A 251 12.95 -12.33 -27.18
CA ALA A 251 13.02 -13.20 -28.34
C ALA A 251 12.20 -14.49 -28.15
N LEU A 252 12.36 -15.19 -27.01
CA LEU A 252 11.68 -16.47 -26.76
C LEU A 252 10.18 -16.32 -26.50
N LEU A 253 9.78 -15.35 -25.67
CA LEU A 253 8.37 -15.04 -25.44
C LEU A 253 7.71 -14.51 -26.71
N GLY A 254 8.42 -13.65 -27.45
CA GLY A 254 7.96 -13.16 -28.75
C GLY A 254 7.80 -14.29 -29.76
N TYR A 255 8.72 -15.27 -29.78
CA TYR A 255 8.60 -16.45 -30.64
C TYR A 255 7.29 -17.19 -30.37
N LEU A 256 7.00 -17.50 -29.10
CA LEU A 256 5.76 -18.16 -28.70
C LEU A 256 4.52 -17.33 -29.07
N TYR A 257 4.57 -16.01 -28.85
CA TYR A 257 3.48 -15.11 -29.21
C TYR A 257 3.19 -15.14 -30.71
N PHE A 258 4.17 -14.93 -31.58
CA PHE A 258 3.94 -14.93 -33.04
C PHE A 258 3.67 -16.32 -33.60
N ASP A 259 4.40 -17.35 -33.15
CA ASP A 259 4.20 -18.71 -33.64
C ASP A 259 2.81 -19.25 -33.27
N SER A 260 2.28 -18.87 -32.09
CA SER A 260 0.91 -19.21 -31.70
C SER A 260 -0.15 -18.61 -32.61
N GLN A 261 0.07 -17.41 -33.16
CA GLN A 261 -0.84 -16.79 -34.12
C GLN A 261 -0.81 -17.50 -35.47
N VAL A 262 0.35 -18.03 -35.86
CA VAL A 262 0.55 -18.77 -37.12
C VAL A 262 0.01 -20.19 -37.04
N ARG A 263 0.19 -20.87 -35.90
CA ARG A 263 -0.15 -22.29 -35.72
C ARG A 263 -1.44 -22.52 -34.94
N HIS A 264 -2.05 -21.47 -34.39
CA HIS A 264 -3.32 -21.50 -33.65
C HIS A 264 -3.31 -22.45 -32.44
N TYR A 265 -2.31 -22.31 -31.56
CA TYR A 265 -2.28 -22.98 -30.26
C TYR A 265 -2.23 -21.95 -29.13
N GLU A 266 -2.47 -22.39 -27.89
CA GLU A 266 -2.30 -21.54 -26.70
C GLU A 266 -0.88 -21.69 -26.14
N PRO A 267 -0.03 -20.65 -26.22
CA PRO A 267 1.31 -20.68 -25.64
C PRO A 267 1.24 -20.41 -24.14
N ASN A 268 2.26 -20.88 -23.40
CA ASN A 268 2.41 -20.59 -21.97
C ASN A 268 3.90 -20.41 -21.59
N LEU A 269 4.16 -19.95 -20.37
CA LEU A 269 5.53 -19.67 -19.91
C LEU A 269 6.42 -20.91 -19.76
N SER A 270 5.86 -22.11 -19.53
CA SER A 270 6.67 -23.33 -19.38
C SER A 270 7.33 -23.74 -20.69
N MET A 271 6.70 -23.44 -21.83
CA MET A 271 7.27 -23.69 -23.16
C MET A 271 8.60 -22.95 -23.40
N VAL A 272 8.87 -21.86 -22.68
CA VAL A 272 10.18 -21.18 -22.73
C VAL A 272 11.29 -22.09 -22.19
N ALA A 273 11.02 -22.87 -21.14
CA ALA A 273 11.97 -23.84 -20.61
C ALA A 273 12.30 -24.91 -21.65
N ASP A 274 11.29 -25.38 -22.41
CA ASP A 274 11.47 -26.34 -23.49
C ASP A 274 12.30 -25.77 -24.65
N LEU A 275 12.07 -24.50 -25.02
CA LEU A 275 12.90 -23.80 -26.01
C LEU A 275 14.37 -23.72 -25.54
N LEU A 276 14.60 -23.35 -24.29
CA LEU A 276 15.95 -23.22 -23.73
C LEU A 276 16.70 -24.56 -23.73
N ARG A 277 16.03 -25.65 -23.35
CA ARG A 277 16.60 -27.02 -23.38
C ARG A 277 17.03 -27.44 -24.79
N ASN A 278 16.29 -27.01 -25.81
CA ASN A 278 16.54 -27.35 -27.21
C ASN A 278 17.38 -26.30 -27.96
N LEU A 279 17.95 -25.32 -27.24
CA LEU A 279 18.75 -24.25 -27.83
C LEU A 279 20.22 -24.63 -28.05
N LYS A 280 20.71 -25.65 -27.33
CA LYS A 280 22.09 -26.14 -27.44
C LYS A 280 22.30 -26.75 -28.82
N ARG A 281 23.33 -26.29 -29.53
CA ARG A 281 23.71 -26.85 -30.84
C ARG A 281 24.34 -28.24 -30.65
N PRO A 282 23.95 -29.25 -31.46
CA PRO A 282 24.61 -30.56 -31.44
C PRO A 282 26.08 -30.46 -31.88
N ASN A 283 26.35 -29.63 -32.91
CA ASN A 283 27.67 -29.36 -33.49
C ASN A 283 27.75 -27.88 -33.92
N GLU A 284 28.95 -27.29 -33.99
CA GLU A 284 29.14 -25.86 -34.36
C GLU A 284 28.52 -25.48 -35.71
N LYS A 285 28.49 -26.44 -36.66
CA LYS A 285 28.00 -26.25 -38.03
C LYS A 285 26.48 -26.44 -38.18
N GLU A 286 25.82 -27.03 -37.18
CA GLU A 286 24.39 -27.33 -37.25
C GLU A 286 23.60 -26.41 -36.34
N LEU A 287 22.57 -25.80 -36.93
CA LEU A 287 21.62 -24.98 -36.18
C LEU A 287 20.85 -25.84 -35.18
N SER A 288 20.64 -25.30 -33.98
CA SER A 288 19.76 -25.92 -32.98
C SER A 288 18.31 -25.97 -33.47
N ALA A 289 17.48 -26.77 -32.79
CA ALA A 289 16.06 -26.86 -33.13
C ALA A 289 15.40 -25.48 -33.05
N VAL A 290 15.70 -24.70 -32.01
CA VAL A 290 15.15 -23.35 -31.84
C VAL A 290 15.67 -22.38 -32.89
N GLU A 291 16.94 -22.46 -33.30
CA GLU A 291 17.46 -21.64 -34.40
C GLU A 291 16.74 -21.91 -35.72
N LYS A 292 16.43 -23.19 -36.01
CA LYS A 292 15.62 -23.56 -37.17
C LYS A 292 14.18 -23.04 -37.04
N MET A 293 13.61 -23.09 -35.83
CA MET A 293 12.28 -22.55 -35.53
C MET A 293 12.19 -21.04 -35.79
N PHE A 294 13.18 -20.24 -35.35
CA PHE A 294 13.23 -18.81 -35.66
C PHE A 294 13.35 -18.53 -37.16
N LYS A 295 14.16 -19.30 -37.90
CA LYS A 295 14.22 -19.16 -39.37
C LYS A 295 12.88 -19.43 -40.04
N GLN A 296 12.17 -20.49 -39.63
CA GLN A 296 10.83 -20.79 -40.14
C GLN A 296 9.82 -19.70 -39.78
N LEU A 297 9.91 -19.12 -38.58
CA LEU A 297 9.05 -18.01 -38.18
C LEU A 297 9.33 -16.77 -39.04
N GLU A 298 10.60 -16.45 -39.29
CA GLU A 298 11.00 -15.34 -40.17
C GLU A 298 10.54 -15.52 -41.62
N GLU A 299 10.57 -16.76 -42.14
CA GLU A 299 10.05 -17.06 -43.48
C GLU A 299 8.53 -16.83 -43.57
N LYS A 300 7.78 -17.14 -42.49
CA LYS A 300 6.32 -16.99 -42.44
C LYS A 300 5.88 -15.57 -42.10
N LEU A 301 6.61 -14.87 -41.22
CA LEU A 301 6.34 -13.52 -40.75
C LEU A 301 7.63 -12.68 -40.79
N PRO A 302 8.06 -12.22 -41.98
CA PRO A 302 9.32 -11.48 -42.11
C PRO A 302 9.34 -10.19 -41.28
N GLY A 303 10.47 -9.92 -40.61
CA GLY A 303 10.70 -8.69 -39.85
C GLY A 303 9.93 -8.58 -38.53
N ASN A 304 9.33 -9.66 -38.05
CA ASN A 304 8.61 -9.67 -36.78
C ASN A 304 9.53 -9.31 -35.60
N TYR A 305 8.97 -8.78 -34.52
CA TYR A 305 9.75 -8.33 -33.37
C TYR A 305 10.59 -9.43 -32.73
N ALA A 306 10.09 -10.66 -32.62
CA ALA A 306 10.84 -11.75 -31.98
C ALA A 306 12.11 -12.10 -32.75
N CYS A 307 12.05 -12.20 -34.07
CA CYS A 307 13.22 -12.46 -34.91
C CYS A 307 14.24 -11.31 -34.86
N ARG A 308 13.78 -10.05 -34.82
CA ARG A 308 14.67 -8.90 -34.65
C ARG A 308 15.39 -8.91 -33.30
N GLN A 309 14.69 -9.25 -32.21
CA GLN A 309 15.30 -9.41 -30.89
C GLN A 309 16.26 -10.61 -30.85
N TRP A 310 15.93 -11.70 -31.53
CA TRP A 310 16.77 -12.88 -31.66
C TRP A 310 18.07 -12.58 -32.41
N GLU A 311 18.00 -11.84 -33.52
CA GLU A 311 19.18 -11.39 -34.27
C GLU A 311 20.05 -10.48 -33.40
N LEU A 312 19.45 -9.50 -32.72
CA LEU A 312 20.16 -8.58 -31.82
C LEU A 312 20.86 -9.30 -30.66
N PHE A 313 20.21 -10.32 -30.07
CA PHE A 313 20.83 -11.15 -29.04
C PHE A 313 22.05 -11.91 -29.59
N ASN A 314 21.92 -12.55 -30.75
CA ASN A 314 23.03 -13.33 -31.32
C ASN A 314 24.16 -12.46 -31.89
N SER A 315 23.89 -11.21 -32.30
CA SER A 315 24.93 -10.27 -32.74
C SER A 315 25.72 -9.67 -31.58
N ASN A 316 25.07 -9.50 -30.42
CA ASN A 316 25.69 -8.82 -29.27
C ASN A 316 26.39 -9.80 -28.31
N PHE A 317 26.00 -11.08 -28.31
CA PHE A 317 26.53 -12.08 -27.38
C PHE A 317 27.03 -13.31 -28.13
N GLU A 318 28.34 -13.56 -28.06
CA GLU A 318 29.00 -14.71 -28.68
C GLU A 318 29.61 -15.65 -27.62
N ALA A 319 29.94 -16.88 -28.06
CA ALA A 319 30.72 -17.87 -27.32
C ALA A 319 30.30 -18.09 -25.84
N GLU A 320 31.24 -17.85 -24.91
CA GLU A 320 31.07 -18.12 -23.47
C GLU A 320 30.01 -17.21 -22.84
N THR A 321 29.97 -15.92 -23.22
CA THR A 321 28.99 -14.96 -22.70
C THR A 321 27.56 -15.38 -23.02
N ARG A 322 27.31 -15.79 -24.28
CA ARG A 322 26.00 -16.33 -24.69
C ARG A 322 25.62 -17.55 -23.87
N THR A 323 26.56 -18.47 -23.66
CA THR A 323 26.35 -19.69 -22.86
C THR A 323 26.05 -19.37 -21.40
N GLY A 324 26.71 -18.35 -20.84
CA GLY A 324 26.44 -17.83 -19.50
C GLY A 324 25.02 -17.27 -19.36
N VAL A 325 24.58 -16.41 -20.30
CA VAL A 325 23.21 -15.85 -20.29
C VAL A 325 22.17 -16.96 -20.40
N LEU A 326 22.39 -17.93 -21.30
CA LEU A 326 21.48 -19.08 -21.46
C LEU A 326 21.35 -19.89 -20.18
N SER A 327 22.45 -20.14 -19.48
CA SER A 327 22.45 -20.89 -18.23
C SER A 327 21.68 -20.15 -17.12
N ILE A 328 21.82 -18.82 -17.05
CA ILE A 328 21.09 -17.97 -16.11
C ILE A 328 19.59 -18.01 -16.39
N VAL A 329 19.17 -17.82 -17.65
CA VAL A 329 17.74 -17.85 -18.03
C VAL A 329 17.15 -19.25 -17.87
N ALA A 330 17.87 -20.31 -18.24
CA ALA A 330 17.43 -21.69 -18.01
C ALA A 330 17.20 -21.98 -16.52
N THR A 331 18.08 -21.50 -15.65
CA THR A 331 17.91 -21.62 -14.20
C THR A 331 16.64 -20.90 -13.73
N GLN A 332 16.35 -19.71 -14.27
CA GLN A 332 15.16 -18.95 -13.94
C GLN A 332 13.85 -19.67 -14.31
N TYR A 333 13.81 -20.33 -15.48
CA TYR A 333 12.63 -21.05 -15.96
C TYR A 333 12.53 -22.51 -15.48
N SER A 334 13.56 -23.05 -14.81
CA SER A 334 13.54 -24.42 -14.27
C SER A 334 12.39 -24.69 -13.28
N ILE A 335 11.81 -23.63 -12.69
CA ILE A 335 10.64 -23.74 -11.80
C ILE A 335 9.39 -24.29 -12.50
N PHE A 336 9.30 -24.13 -13.83
CA PHE A 336 8.23 -24.68 -14.63
C PHE A 336 8.38 -26.19 -14.89
N ASP A 337 9.48 -26.81 -14.46
CA ASP A 337 9.65 -28.27 -14.51
C ASP A 337 8.74 -28.99 -13.50
N HIS A 338 8.15 -28.26 -12.55
CA HIS A 338 7.13 -28.76 -11.67
C HIS A 338 5.75 -28.75 -12.36
N ASP A 339 5.12 -29.92 -12.49
CA ASP A 339 3.79 -30.07 -13.11
C ASP A 339 2.75 -29.15 -12.47
N ALA A 340 2.76 -29.00 -11.14
CA ALA A 340 1.84 -28.11 -10.44
C ALA A 340 1.98 -26.63 -10.86
N VAL A 341 3.21 -26.16 -11.10
CA VAL A 341 3.46 -24.78 -11.56
C VAL A 341 3.07 -24.63 -13.03
N THR A 342 3.38 -25.63 -13.86
CA THR A 342 3.00 -25.63 -15.27
C THR A 342 1.48 -25.64 -15.44
N ASN A 343 0.76 -26.48 -14.72
CA ASN A 343 -0.70 -26.55 -14.77
C ASN A 343 -1.34 -25.21 -14.35
N LEU A 344 -0.80 -24.54 -13.34
CA LEU A 344 -1.28 -23.23 -12.89
C LEU A 344 -1.24 -22.15 -13.98
N ILE A 345 -0.29 -22.24 -14.93
CA ILE A 345 -0.07 -21.22 -15.97
C ILE A 345 -0.37 -21.69 -17.40
N LYS A 346 -0.87 -22.92 -17.55
CA LYS A 346 -1.06 -23.60 -18.83
C LYS A 346 -2.14 -22.94 -19.69
N THR A 347 -3.25 -22.55 -19.06
CA THR A 347 -4.41 -21.88 -19.67
C THR A 347 -4.95 -20.82 -18.71
N ASP A 348 -5.99 -20.09 -19.11
CA ASP A 348 -6.58 -19.03 -18.30
C ASP A 348 -8.03 -19.33 -17.88
N THR A 349 -8.30 -19.22 -16.58
CA THR A 349 -9.67 -19.26 -16.00
C THR A 349 -9.98 -17.99 -15.19
N MET A 350 -9.11 -16.99 -15.25
CA MET A 350 -9.25 -15.74 -14.48
C MET A 350 -10.31 -14.81 -15.06
N GLU A 351 -10.46 -14.79 -16.39
CA GLU A 351 -11.47 -13.96 -17.09
C GLU A 351 -11.36 -12.47 -16.72
N MET A 352 -10.13 -11.94 -16.69
CA MET A 352 -9.83 -10.60 -16.15
C MET A 352 -10.55 -9.46 -16.89
N ASP A 353 -11.00 -9.67 -18.13
CA ASP A 353 -11.77 -8.69 -18.91
C ASP A 353 -13.17 -8.39 -18.34
N THR A 354 -13.66 -9.23 -17.42
CA THR A 354 -14.96 -9.08 -16.76
C THR A 354 -14.89 -8.29 -15.45
N TRP A 355 -13.71 -8.15 -14.83
CA TRP A 355 -13.61 -7.67 -13.43
C TRP A 355 -14.00 -6.19 -13.25
N ASN A 356 -14.01 -5.41 -14.34
CA ASN A 356 -14.46 -4.02 -14.37
C ASN A 356 -15.97 -3.88 -14.65
N THR A 357 -16.68 -4.96 -14.97
CA THR A 357 -18.09 -4.93 -15.40
C THR A 357 -18.97 -5.88 -14.60
N GLU A 358 -18.39 -6.93 -14.04
CA GLU A 358 -19.03 -7.91 -13.17
C GLU A 358 -18.35 -7.90 -11.80
N LYS A 359 -19.14 -8.12 -10.73
CA LYS A 359 -18.60 -8.15 -9.37
C LYS A 359 -17.71 -9.37 -9.21
N THR A 360 -16.41 -9.14 -9.09
CA THR A 360 -15.43 -10.22 -8.91
C THR A 360 -14.58 -9.96 -7.67
N ALA A 361 -14.35 -11.01 -6.89
CA ALA A 361 -13.42 -11.00 -5.76
C ALA A 361 -12.31 -12.02 -6.03
N VAL A 362 -11.10 -11.51 -6.17
CA VAL A 362 -9.90 -12.26 -6.51
C VAL A 362 -9.02 -12.35 -5.26
N PHE A 363 -8.67 -13.56 -4.85
CA PHE A 363 -7.80 -13.81 -3.71
C PHE A 363 -6.47 -14.36 -4.19
N VAL A 364 -5.38 -13.68 -3.85
CA VAL A 364 -4.03 -14.05 -4.27
C VAL A 364 -3.24 -14.50 -3.06
N ALA A 365 -3.04 -15.81 -2.89
CA ALA A 365 -2.24 -16.33 -1.78
C ALA A 365 -0.76 -16.35 -2.16
N ILE A 366 0.06 -15.69 -1.34
CA ILE A 366 1.50 -15.55 -1.57
C ILE A 366 2.23 -15.98 -0.30
N SER A 367 3.18 -16.90 -0.43
CA SER A 367 3.95 -17.38 0.72
C SER A 367 4.80 -16.27 1.34
N GLU A 368 4.73 -16.11 2.66
CA GLU A 368 5.60 -15.19 3.42
C GLU A 368 7.05 -15.70 3.52
N THR A 369 7.23 -17.03 3.42
CA THR A 369 8.52 -17.69 3.63
C THR A 369 9.19 -18.10 2.33
N ASN A 370 8.42 -18.52 1.32
CA ASN A 370 8.94 -18.99 0.05
C ASN A 370 8.77 -17.95 -1.06
N LYS A 371 9.88 -17.32 -1.43
CA LYS A 371 9.93 -16.32 -2.51
C LYS A 371 10.09 -16.92 -3.92
N ALA A 372 10.17 -18.25 -4.06
CA ALA A 372 10.42 -18.90 -5.34
C ALA A 372 9.37 -18.53 -6.41
N TYR A 373 8.11 -18.36 -5.99
CA TYR A 373 6.98 -18.05 -6.88
C TYR A 373 6.60 -16.57 -6.90
N SER A 374 7.30 -15.69 -6.18
CA SER A 374 6.94 -14.26 -6.09
C SER A 374 6.94 -13.56 -7.45
N PHE A 375 7.76 -14.00 -8.41
CA PHE A 375 7.75 -13.43 -9.76
C PHE A 375 6.44 -13.73 -10.51
N LEU A 376 5.77 -14.86 -10.23
CA LEU A 376 4.45 -15.15 -10.80
C LEU A 376 3.41 -14.17 -10.25
N ALA A 377 3.51 -13.78 -8.98
CA ALA A 377 2.66 -12.74 -8.40
C ALA A 377 2.92 -11.38 -9.05
N SER A 378 4.19 -10.97 -9.22
CA SER A 378 4.50 -9.69 -9.88
C SER A 378 4.03 -9.68 -11.33
N THR A 379 4.24 -10.76 -12.09
CA THR A 379 3.74 -10.90 -13.47
C THR A 379 2.22 -10.86 -13.51
N PHE A 380 1.53 -11.58 -12.61
CA PHE A 380 0.08 -11.55 -12.48
C PHE A 380 -0.42 -10.12 -12.26
N PHE A 381 0.10 -9.39 -11.27
CA PHE A 381 -0.33 -8.01 -11.01
C PHE A 381 -0.02 -7.06 -12.17
N THR A 382 1.13 -7.21 -12.84
CA THR A 382 1.45 -6.42 -14.03
C THR A 382 0.40 -6.63 -15.13
N VAL A 383 0.02 -7.87 -15.40
CA VAL A 383 -1.02 -8.18 -16.41
C VAL A 383 -2.39 -7.68 -15.95
N VAL A 384 -2.76 -7.84 -14.68
CA VAL A 384 -4.02 -7.32 -14.13
C VAL A 384 -4.09 -5.80 -14.29
N PHE A 385 -3.05 -5.06 -13.93
CA PHE A 385 -3.06 -3.60 -14.07
C PHE A 385 -3.23 -3.17 -15.53
N ASP A 386 -2.49 -3.77 -16.46
CA ASP A 386 -2.63 -3.45 -17.88
C ASP A 386 -4.03 -3.80 -18.41
N GLN A 387 -4.51 -5.02 -18.13
CA GLN A 387 -5.80 -5.50 -18.59
C GLN A 387 -6.97 -4.65 -18.09
N LEU A 388 -6.99 -4.32 -16.79
CA LEU A 388 -8.07 -3.54 -16.21
C LEU A 388 -8.00 -2.06 -16.63
N THR A 389 -6.81 -1.50 -16.78
CA THR A 389 -6.68 -0.11 -17.28
C THR A 389 -7.15 -0.01 -18.73
N HIS A 390 -6.76 -0.96 -19.59
CA HIS A 390 -7.23 -1.03 -20.97
C HIS A 390 -8.75 -1.23 -21.05
N SER A 391 -9.33 -2.16 -20.29
CA SER A 391 -10.79 -2.36 -20.30
C SER A 391 -11.55 -1.14 -19.76
N ALA A 392 -11.02 -0.43 -18.77
CA ALA A 392 -11.62 0.80 -18.27
C ALA A 392 -11.59 1.91 -19.32
N ASP A 393 -10.43 2.12 -19.97
CA ASP A 393 -10.27 3.14 -21.01
C ASP A 393 -11.20 2.88 -22.19
N ALA A 394 -11.32 1.63 -22.65
CA ALA A 394 -12.25 1.25 -23.72
C ALA A 394 -13.72 1.55 -23.37
N ILE A 395 -14.13 1.39 -22.10
CA ILE A 395 -15.49 1.74 -21.65
C ILE A 395 -15.66 3.26 -21.57
N ILE A 396 -14.69 3.98 -21.00
CA ILE A 396 -14.73 5.43 -20.83
C ILE A 396 -14.77 6.15 -22.19
N GLN A 397 -14.05 5.62 -23.19
CA GLN A 397 -13.98 6.16 -24.54
C GLN A 397 -15.16 5.70 -25.42
N GLY A 398 -16.01 4.79 -24.93
CA GLY A 398 -17.15 4.25 -25.69
C GLY A 398 -16.77 3.27 -26.80
N GLU A 399 -15.56 2.71 -26.76
CA GLU A 399 -15.06 1.72 -27.72
C GLU A 399 -15.63 0.32 -27.43
N LYS A 400 -15.90 0.00 -26.15
CA LYS A 400 -16.49 -1.28 -25.73
C LYS A 400 -18.00 -1.29 -25.99
N LYS A 401 -18.41 -1.90 -27.11
CA LYS A 401 -19.83 -2.01 -27.50
C LYS A 401 -20.67 -2.70 -26.43
N GLY A 402 -21.85 -2.14 -26.14
CA GLY A 402 -22.81 -2.71 -25.18
C GLY A 402 -22.58 -2.29 -23.73
N TYR A 403 -21.53 -1.52 -23.45
CA TYR A 403 -21.22 -1.00 -22.11
C TYR A 403 -21.25 0.52 -22.10
N GLU A 404 -21.79 1.09 -21.04
CA GLU A 404 -21.78 2.52 -20.75
C GLU A 404 -20.90 2.81 -19.53
N LEU A 405 -20.59 4.09 -19.29
CA LEU A 405 -19.80 4.53 -18.13
C LEU A 405 -20.41 4.11 -16.78
N LYS A 406 -21.72 3.87 -16.71
CA LYS A 406 -22.42 3.40 -15.51
C LYS A 406 -22.14 1.93 -15.20
N ASP A 407 -21.74 1.15 -16.21
CA ASP A 407 -21.46 -0.27 -16.10
C ASP A 407 -20.00 -0.51 -15.68
N LEU A 408 -19.17 0.54 -15.69
CA LEU A 408 -17.81 0.51 -15.14
C LEU A 408 -17.87 0.42 -13.61
N LEU A 409 -17.58 -0.77 -13.09
CA LEU A 409 -17.43 -1.02 -11.68
C LEU A 409 -16.08 -0.53 -11.18
N HIS A 410 -16.08 -0.03 -9.95
CA HIS A 410 -14.83 0.29 -9.28
C HIS A 410 -14.08 -0.99 -8.92
N VAL A 411 -12.74 -0.97 -9.02
CA VAL A 411 -11.89 -2.09 -8.62
C VAL A 411 -10.93 -1.67 -7.52
N GLN A 412 -11.01 -2.34 -6.38
CA GLN A 412 -10.19 -2.05 -5.21
C GLN A 412 -9.14 -3.15 -5.01
N PHE A 413 -7.86 -2.75 -5.00
CA PHE A 413 -6.74 -3.63 -4.67
C PHE A 413 -6.39 -3.49 -3.19
N TYR A 414 -6.36 -4.60 -2.47
CA TYR A 414 -5.90 -4.71 -1.09
C TYR A 414 -4.64 -5.56 -1.06
N PHE A 415 -3.49 -4.91 -1.09
CA PHE A 415 -2.21 -5.58 -0.95
C PHE A 415 -1.88 -5.75 0.53
N ASP A 416 -2.53 -6.71 1.18
CA ASP A 416 -2.13 -7.17 2.51
C ASP A 416 -0.70 -7.71 2.44
N GLU A 417 0.17 -7.13 3.25
CA GLU A 417 1.60 -7.42 3.27
C GLU A 417 2.28 -7.24 1.89
N PHE A 418 2.11 -6.05 1.29
CA PHE A 418 2.55 -5.69 -0.07
C PHE A 418 4.00 -6.11 -0.40
N ALA A 419 4.89 -6.10 0.60
CA ALA A 419 6.29 -6.47 0.43
C ALA A 419 6.50 -7.93 -0.08
N ASN A 420 5.53 -8.82 0.14
CA ASN A 420 5.59 -10.21 -0.30
C ASN A 420 5.24 -10.40 -1.79
N CYS A 421 4.64 -9.38 -2.44
CA CYS A 421 4.26 -9.45 -3.86
C CYS A 421 5.46 -9.45 -4.82
N GLY A 422 6.66 -9.16 -4.33
CA GLY A 422 7.82 -8.85 -5.17
C GLY A 422 7.72 -7.44 -5.77
N LYS A 423 8.74 -7.07 -6.56
CA LYS A 423 8.79 -5.77 -7.23
C LYS A 423 7.92 -5.82 -8.49
N ILE A 424 6.78 -5.12 -8.45
CA ILE A 424 5.93 -4.88 -9.62
C ILE A 424 6.54 -3.71 -10.43
N PRO A 425 6.91 -3.90 -11.71
CA PRO A 425 7.45 -2.82 -12.55
C PRO A 425 6.46 -1.67 -12.71
N HIS A 426 6.97 -0.44 -12.84
CA HIS A 426 6.19 0.78 -13.11
C HIS A 426 5.01 1.04 -12.15
N PHE A 427 5.09 0.51 -10.91
CA PHE A 427 4.00 0.60 -9.95
C PHE A 427 3.65 2.03 -9.55
N ASN A 428 4.62 2.96 -9.55
CA ASN A 428 4.38 4.37 -9.24
C ASN A 428 3.51 5.05 -10.31
N GLU A 429 3.79 4.77 -11.57
CA GLU A 429 3.07 5.26 -12.73
C GLU A 429 1.64 4.73 -12.72
N VAL A 430 1.46 3.44 -12.39
CA VAL A 430 0.15 2.83 -12.16
C VAL A 430 -0.58 3.57 -11.03
N LEU A 431 0.03 3.68 -9.84
CA LEU A 431 -0.59 4.30 -8.68
C LEU A 431 -1.06 5.75 -8.94
N ALA A 432 -0.32 6.50 -9.75
CA ALA A 432 -0.65 7.87 -10.13
C ALA A 432 -1.80 7.97 -11.17
N SER A 433 -1.94 6.98 -12.05
CA SER A 433 -2.82 7.05 -13.23
C SER A 433 -4.16 6.30 -13.09
N ILE A 434 -4.29 5.39 -12.12
CA ILE A 434 -5.48 4.54 -11.97
C ILE A 434 -6.76 5.28 -11.52
N ARG A 435 -6.63 6.48 -10.93
CA ARG A 435 -7.77 7.21 -10.35
C ARG A 435 -8.91 7.43 -11.35
N SER A 436 -8.59 7.81 -12.60
CA SER A 436 -9.60 8.12 -13.62
C SER A 436 -10.31 6.88 -14.17
N ARG A 437 -9.81 5.68 -13.84
CA ARG A 437 -10.26 4.38 -14.34
C ARG A 437 -11.11 3.62 -13.34
N GLU A 438 -11.64 4.32 -12.33
CA GLU A 438 -12.38 3.72 -11.21
C GLU A 438 -11.60 2.60 -10.52
N MET A 439 -10.29 2.80 -10.34
CA MET A 439 -9.41 1.85 -9.67
C MET A 439 -8.74 2.52 -8.47
N SER A 440 -8.47 1.73 -7.43
CA SER A 440 -7.76 2.24 -6.25
C SER A 440 -6.97 1.19 -5.50
N ILE A 441 -5.81 1.58 -4.99
CA ILE A 441 -4.83 0.68 -4.38
C ILE A 441 -4.64 0.97 -2.90
N LYS A 442 -4.69 -0.09 -2.09
CA LYS A 442 -4.44 -0.07 -0.64
C LYS A 442 -3.15 -0.83 -0.40
N ILE A 443 -2.07 -0.10 -0.15
CA ILE A 443 -0.75 -0.64 0.16
C ILE A 443 -0.71 -0.88 1.67
N ILE A 444 -0.64 -2.13 2.11
CA ILE A 444 -0.61 -2.48 3.52
C ILE A 444 0.78 -3.01 3.84
N ILE A 445 1.48 -2.34 4.75
CA ILE A 445 2.86 -2.60 5.14
C ILE A 445 3.02 -2.54 6.66
N GLN A 446 4.12 -3.09 7.17
CA GLN A 446 4.49 -2.97 8.58
C GLN A 446 5.22 -1.66 8.85
N ALA A 447 6.10 -1.29 7.93
CA ALA A 447 6.93 -0.12 8.03
C ALA A 447 7.19 0.47 6.64
N ILE A 448 7.35 1.79 6.62
CA ILE A 448 7.67 2.55 5.40
C ILE A 448 9.01 2.10 4.80
N SER A 449 9.94 1.63 5.64
CA SER A 449 11.25 1.07 5.25
C SER A 449 11.15 -0.19 4.39
N GLN A 450 10.07 -0.98 4.46
CA GLN A 450 9.87 -2.13 3.57
C GLN A 450 9.78 -1.71 2.10
N LEU A 451 9.21 -0.53 1.82
CA LEU A 451 9.14 0.03 0.47
C LEU A 451 10.51 0.51 -0.01
N ASP A 452 11.37 0.99 0.89
CA ASP A 452 12.73 1.41 0.55
C ASP A 452 13.56 0.21 0.07
N SER A 453 13.42 -0.96 0.70
CA SER A 453 14.15 -2.17 0.29
C SER A 453 13.72 -2.71 -1.07
N LEU A 454 12.46 -2.53 -1.47
CA LEU A 454 11.93 -3.09 -2.71
C LEU A 454 12.01 -2.13 -3.91
N TYR A 455 11.77 -0.84 -3.67
CA TYR A 455 11.63 0.16 -4.72
C TYR A 455 12.64 1.31 -4.62
N GLY A 456 13.33 1.42 -3.49
CA GLY A 456 14.22 2.54 -3.20
C GLY A 456 13.50 3.79 -2.70
N VAL A 457 14.27 4.65 -2.03
CA VAL A 457 13.79 5.88 -1.38
C VAL A 457 13.02 6.84 -2.31
N PRO A 458 13.48 7.13 -3.55
CA PRO A 458 12.76 8.02 -4.44
C PRO A 458 11.38 7.48 -4.80
N ALA A 459 11.30 6.19 -5.12
CA ALA A 459 10.05 5.56 -5.52
C ALA A 459 9.08 5.48 -4.34
N ARG A 460 9.54 5.09 -3.15
CA ARG A 460 8.72 5.12 -1.93
C ARG A 460 8.10 6.49 -1.68
N LYS A 461 8.89 7.57 -1.75
CA LYS A 461 8.37 8.93 -1.54
C LYS A 461 7.22 9.23 -2.50
N SER A 462 7.36 8.82 -3.76
CA SER A 462 6.30 8.94 -4.77
C SER A 462 5.06 8.11 -4.38
N MET A 463 5.22 6.86 -3.92
CA MET A 463 4.10 6.01 -3.49
C MET A 463 3.28 6.65 -2.37
N VAL A 464 3.96 7.11 -1.32
CA VAL A 464 3.32 7.76 -0.17
C VAL A 464 2.59 9.04 -0.60
N ASN A 465 3.21 9.84 -1.47
CA ASN A 465 2.61 11.08 -1.98
C ASN A 465 1.37 10.85 -2.86
N ASN A 466 1.30 9.72 -3.56
CA ASN A 466 0.14 9.35 -4.37
C ASN A 466 -1.01 8.75 -3.55
N CYS A 467 -0.80 8.42 -2.28
CA CYS A 467 -1.85 7.97 -1.37
C CYS A 467 -2.55 9.18 -0.73
N ALA A 468 -3.84 9.39 -1.03
CA ALA A 468 -4.58 10.49 -0.42
C ALA A 468 -4.83 10.27 1.08
N THR A 469 -4.89 9.01 1.52
CA THR A 469 -5.11 8.65 2.91
C THR A 469 -3.96 7.80 3.43
N LEU A 470 -3.43 8.15 4.60
CA LEU A 470 -2.52 7.30 5.34
C LEU A 470 -3.21 6.84 6.62
N LEU A 471 -3.23 5.54 6.85
CA LEU A 471 -3.79 4.92 8.04
C LEU A 471 -2.66 4.32 8.87
N PHE A 472 -2.46 4.84 10.07
CA PHE A 472 -1.45 4.35 10.98
C PHE A 472 -2.12 3.59 12.13
N LEU A 473 -1.75 2.32 12.26
CA LEU A 473 -2.30 1.37 13.25
C LEU A 473 -1.29 0.98 14.33
N GLY A 474 -0.02 1.29 14.12
CA GLY A 474 1.11 0.99 15.01
C GLY A 474 2.38 0.67 14.23
N THR A 475 3.56 1.00 14.78
CA THR A 475 4.85 0.57 14.23
C THR A 475 5.95 0.72 15.29
N ASN A 476 7.03 -0.04 15.14
CA ASN A 476 8.26 0.11 15.92
C ASN A 476 9.39 0.75 15.09
N ASP A 477 9.15 1.05 13.81
CA ASP A 477 10.14 1.62 12.89
C ASP A 477 10.31 3.13 13.10
N GLU A 478 11.55 3.55 13.41
CA GLU A 478 11.87 4.94 13.78
C GLU A 478 11.52 5.94 12.69
N ASP A 479 11.86 5.64 11.44
CA ASP A 479 11.62 6.52 10.30
C ASP A 479 10.12 6.67 10.02
N THR A 480 9.37 5.58 10.15
CA THR A 480 7.90 5.60 10.05
C THR A 480 7.30 6.48 11.15
N MET A 481 7.72 6.34 12.41
CA MET A 481 7.23 7.16 13.53
C MET A 481 7.53 8.66 13.34
N LYS A 482 8.77 8.99 12.93
CA LYS A 482 9.16 10.37 12.60
C LYS A 482 8.34 10.93 11.45
N TYR A 483 8.08 10.13 10.42
CA TYR A 483 7.28 10.53 9.27
C TYR A 483 5.84 10.91 9.70
N PHE A 484 5.18 10.06 10.50
CA PHE A 484 3.81 10.33 10.97
C PHE A 484 3.74 11.48 11.98
N SER A 485 4.73 11.65 12.86
CA SER A 485 4.85 12.83 13.74
C SER A 485 4.98 14.12 12.91
N MET A 486 5.86 14.13 11.90
CA MET A 486 6.01 15.25 10.97
C MET A 486 4.72 15.53 10.20
N ARG A 487 4.02 14.48 9.74
CA ARG A 487 2.77 14.59 8.99
C ARG A 487 1.60 15.11 9.85
N ALA A 488 1.61 14.83 11.15
CA ALA A 488 0.66 15.39 12.13
C ALA A 488 0.90 16.90 12.34
N GLY A 489 2.14 17.34 12.23
CA GLY A 489 2.53 18.75 12.26
C GLY A 489 2.81 19.27 13.67
N LYS A 490 3.02 20.58 13.76
CA LYS A 490 3.43 21.27 15.00
C LYS A 490 2.32 22.18 15.52
N GLN A 491 2.13 22.18 16.82
CA GLN A 491 1.18 23.02 17.54
C GLN A 491 1.90 24.06 18.41
N THR A 492 1.19 25.13 18.72
CA THR A 492 1.66 26.16 19.65
C THR A 492 1.13 25.86 21.05
N ILE A 493 2.03 25.81 22.04
CA ILE A 493 1.66 25.60 23.45
C ILE A 493 2.09 26.81 24.25
N ILE A 494 1.20 27.32 25.11
CA ILE A 494 1.48 28.44 25.99
C ILE A 494 1.97 27.88 27.33
N GLN A 495 3.27 28.00 27.58
CA GLN A 495 3.85 27.73 28.89
C GLN A 495 3.61 28.94 29.79
N THR A 496 2.91 28.73 30.91
CA THR A 496 2.70 29.76 31.92
C THR A 496 3.59 29.46 33.12
N SER A 497 4.57 30.32 33.35
CA SER A 497 5.48 30.23 34.50
C SER A 497 5.01 31.19 35.59
N TYR A 498 4.75 30.64 36.77
CA TYR A 498 4.39 31.41 37.96
C TYR A 498 5.63 31.52 38.86
N SER A 499 6.05 32.74 39.16
CA SER A 499 7.10 33.02 40.14
C SER A 499 6.48 33.73 41.33
N GLU A 500 6.56 33.13 42.51
CA GLU A 500 6.05 33.67 43.77
C GLU A 500 7.23 34.04 44.66
N GLN A 501 7.31 35.30 45.10
CA GLN A 501 8.26 35.72 46.12
C GLN A 501 7.56 35.79 47.48
N ARG A 502 7.96 34.92 48.41
CA ARG A 502 7.46 34.92 49.79
C ARG A 502 8.30 35.83 50.69
N GLY A 503 7.84 37.08 50.82
CA GLY A 503 8.28 38.05 51.84
C GLY A 503 7.10 38.52 52.71
N HIS A 504 7.23 39.67 53.39
CA HIS A 504 6.15 40.28 54.21
C HIS A 504 4.88 40.66 53.41
N ARG A 505 4.96 40.72 52.07
CA ARG A 505 3.83 40.79 51.14
C ARG A 505 4.05 39.72 50.08
N ILE A 506 3.01 38.92 49.80
CA ILE A 506 3.02 37.97 48.69
C ILE A 506 2.90 38.77 47.39
N SER A 507 3.93 38.74 46.55
CA SER A 507 3.86 39.26 45.18
C SER A 507 4.25 38.15 44.20
N GLY A 508 3.49 38.02 43.12
CA GLY A 508 3.67 36.99 42.12
C GLY A 508 3.73 37.59 40.72
N THR A 509 4.67 37.10 39.90
CA THR A 509 4.76 37.45 38.47
C THR A 509 4.34 36.23 37.66
N THR A 510 3.44 36.44 36.69
CA THR A 510 3.04 35.41 35.71
C THR A 510 3.66 35.74 34.37
N SER A 511 4.50 34.85 33.84
CA SER A 511 5.06 34.94 32.49
C SER A 511 4.37 33.92 31.59
N ARG A 512 3.97 34.32 30.38
CA ARG A 512 3.40 33.44 29.37
C ARG A 512 4.29 33.44 28.14
N GLN A 513 4.76 32.27 27.73
CA GLN A 513 5.62 32.10 26.56
C GLN A 513 5.02 31.05 25.63
N ALA A 514 4.97 31.37 24.34
CA ALA A 514 4.54 30.43 23.32
C ALA A 514 5.74 29.56 22.90
N HIS A 515 5.53 28.24 22.87
CA HIS A 515 6.52 27.25 22.47
C HIS A 515 5.99 26.38 21.34
N GLN A 516 6.91 25.94 20.48
CA GLN A 516 6.63 24.95 19.44
C GLN A 516 6.71 23.54 20.03
N ARG A 517 5.70 22.71 19.79
CA ARG A 517 5.72 21.26 20.08
C ARG A 517 5.11 20.51 18.90
N ASP A 518 5.59 19.32 18.60
CA ASP A 518 4.88 18.43 17.68
C ASP A 518 3.47 18.13 18.25
N LEU A 519 2.48 17.98 17.38
CA LEU A 519 1.12 17.60 17.80
C LEU A 519 1.18 16.27 18.56
N MET A 520 1.90 15.31 17.98
CA MET A 520 2.34 14.08 18.62
C MET A 520 3.85 13.91 18.40
N THR A 521 4.60 13.70 19.46
CA THR A 521 6.02 13.34 19.32
C THR A 521 6.16 11.93 18.72
N PRO A 522 7.31 11.56 18.13
CA PRO A 522 7.50 10.20 17.61
C PRO A 522 7.24 9.10 18.66
N ASP A 523 7.59 9.34 19.92
CA ASP A 523 7.29 8.44 21.04
C ASP A 523 5.78 8.36 21.36
N GLU A 524 5.03 9.45 21.23
CA GLU A 524 3.57 9.42 21.37
C GLU A 524 2.89 8.70 20.20
N ILE A 525 3.46 8.80 18.99
CA ILE A 525 3.05 8.01 17.82
C ILE A 525 3.31 6.52 18.07
N ALA A 526 4.46 6.17 18.67
CA ALA A 526 4.81 4.78 19.02
C ALA A 526 3.82 4.14 20.00
N ARG A 527 3.29 4.95 20.93
CA ARG A 527 2.46 4.50 22.05
C ARG A 527 0.96 4.73 21.84
N ILE A 528 0.49 4.80 20.60
CA ILE A 528 -0.95 4.83 20.32
C ILE A 528 -1.62 3.57 20.87
N GLY A 529 -2.88 3.68 21.30
CA GLY A 529 -3.61 2.54 21.87
C GLY A 529 -3.77 1.39 20.88
N VAL A 530 -3.78 0.15 21.36
CA VAL A 530 -3.95 -1.06 20.53
C VAL A 530 -5.26 -1.02 19.74
N ASP A 531 -6.30 -0.38 20.29
CA ASP A 531 -7.60 -0.19 19.67
C ASP A 531 -7.75 1.17 18.96
N GLU A 532 -6.66 1.92 18.80
CA GLU A 532 -6.65 3.25 18.18
C GLU A 532 -5.96 3.26 16.81
N ALA A 533 -6.35 4.23 15.99
CA ALA A 533 -5.75 4.51 14.70
C ALA A 533 -5.57 6.01 14.52
N LEU A 534 -4.54 6.39 13.76
CA LEU A 534 -4.38 7.75 13.26
C LEU A 534 -4.68 7.75 11.76
N VAL A 535 -5.66 8.57 11.37
CA VAL A 535 -6.11 8.71 9.99
C VAL A 535 -5.66 10.07 9.46
N PHE A 536 -4.83 10.04 8.43
CA PHE A 536 -4.31 11.23 7.76
C PHE A 536 -4.95 11.33 6.37
N ILE A 537 -6.04 12.10 6.28
CA ILE A 537 -6.64 12.45 5.00
C ILE A 537 -5.92 13.67 4.42
N SER A 538 -5.64 13.66 3.13
CA SER A 538 -4.94 14.76 2.44
C SER A 538 -5.66 16.09 2.66
N LYS A 539 -4.86 17.14 2.88
CA LYS A 539 -5.33 18.51 3.16
C LYS A 539 -6.16 18.65 4.44
N GLN A 540 -6.23 17.63 5.29
CA GLN A 540 -6.89 17.67 6.59
C GLN A 540 -5.87 17.49 7.72
N ASN A 541 -6.29 17.90 8.91
CA ASN A 541 -5.62 17.57 10.16
C ASN A 541 -5.71 16.07 10.45
N VAL A 542 -4.77 15.55 11.25
CA VAL A 542 -4.80 14.14 11.66
C VAL A 542 -6.00 13.86 12.54
N PHE A 543 -6.65 12.72 12.33
CA PHE A 543 -7.75 12.26 13.15
C PHE A 543 -7.33 11.06 13.98
N ARG A 544 -7.51 11.12 15.30
CA ARG A 544 -7.26 10.00 16.22
C ARG A 544 -8.59 9.41 16.62
N ASP A 545 -8.78 8.12 16.39
CA ASP A 545 -10.06 7.44 16.63
C ASP A 545 -9.84 5.95 16.90
N LYS A 546 -10.92 5.23 17.26
CA LYS A 546 -10.90 3.78 17.45
C LYS A 546 -10.88 3.04 16.11
N LYS A 547 -10.16 1.92 16.08
CA LYS A 547 -10.11 1.00 14.93
C LYS A 547 -11.52 0.50 14.59
N ALA A 548 -11.79 0.33 13.30
CA ALA A 548 -13.08 -0.19 12.83
C ALA A 548 -13.12 -1.72 12.94
N MET A 549 -13.38 -2.24 14.14
CA MET A 549 -13.48 -3.68 14.35
C MET A 549 -14.62 -4.30 13.52
N VAL A 550 -14.41 -5.52 12.99
CA VAL A 550 -15.46 -6.31 12.32
C VAL A 550 -16.74 -6.40 13.16
N SER A 551 -16.62 -6.50 14.49
CA SER A 551 -17.75 -6.55 15.43
C SER A 551 -18.70 -5.35 15.36
N ASN A 552 -18.22 -4.22 14.83
CA ASN A 552 -18.99 -2.99 14.67
C ASN A 552 -19.72 -2.92 13.32
N HIS A 553 -19.42 -3.83 12.38
CA HIS A 553 -20.01 -3.82 11.05
C HIS A 553 -21.39 -4.53 11.05
N PRO A 554 -22.41 -3.99 10.35
CA PRO A 554 -23.74 -4.61 10.28
C PRO A 554 -23.76 -6.06 9.79
N MET A 555 -22.82 -6.42 8.92
CA MET A 555 -22.71 -7.77 8.32
C MET A 555 -21.78 -8.74 9.08
N LYS A 556 -21.37 -8.43 10.32
CA LYS A 556 -20.40 -9.25 11.08
C LYS A 556 -20.77 -10.73 11.17
N ASP A 557 -22.07 -11.04 11.28
CA ASP A 557 -22.57 -12.40 11.47
C ASP A 557 -22.54 -13.23 10.17
N ARG A 558 -22.18 -12.61 9.04
CA ARG A 558 -22.00 -13.29 7.73
C ARG A 558 -20.58 -13.80 7.52
N LEU A 559 -19.63 -13.40 8.36
CA LEU A 559 -18.27 -13.91 8.30
C LEU A 559 -18.17 -15.28 8.96
N ALA A 560 -17.19 -16.06 8.53
CA ALA A 560 -16.75 -17.24 9.26
C ALA A 560 -15.57 -16.88 10.16
N ASN A 561 -15.52 -17.46 11.35
CA ASN A 561 -14.39 -17.38 12.28
C ASN A 561 -13.68 -18.73 12.41
N HIS A 562 -14.36 -19.83 12.05
CA HIS A 562 -13.85 -21.19 12.21
C HIS A 562 -14.31 -22.09 11.05
N TYR A 563 -13.52 -23.14 10.76
CA TYR A 563 -13.80 -24.07 9.65
C TYR A 563 -15.09 -24.90 9.82
N GLN A 564 -15.66 -24.91 11.02
CA GLN A 564 -16.94 -25.57 11.33
C GLN A 564 -18.14 -24.65 11.12
N ASP A 565 -17.91 -23.35 10.91
CA ASP A 565 -18.98 -22.40 10.70
C ASP A 565 -19.66 -22.67 9.36
N LYS A 566 -20.98 -22.58 9.31
CA LYS A 566 -21.75 -22.73 8.06
C LYS A 566 -21.39 -21.68 7.01
N THR A 567 -20.87 -20.54 7.46
CA THR A 567 -20.41 -19.43 6.61
C THR A 567 -19.00 -19.68 6.07
N TRP A 568 -18.28 -20.72 6.50
CA TRP A 568 -16.95 -21.05 6.02
C TRP A 568 -16.99 -21.44 4.54
N TYR A 569 -16.21 -20.74 3.73
CA TYR A 569 -16.24 -20.94 2.29
C TYR A 569 -15.41 -22.17 1.89
N HIS A 570 -16.09 -23.22 1.45
CA HIS A 570 -15.47 -24.39 0.86
C HIS A 570 -15.37 -24.24 -0.66
N TYR A 571 -14.16 -24.38 -1.19
CA TYR A 571 -13.90 -24.40 -2.63
C TYR A 571 -12.93 -25.51 -2.98
N LYS A 572 -13.12 -26.04 -4.19
CA LYS A 572 -12.23 -26.93 -4.90
C LYS A 572 -12.12 -26.41 -6.34
N ARG A 573 -10.90 -26.25 -6.83
CA ARG A 573 -10.59 -25.82 -8.19
C ARG A 573 -10.02 -26.99 -8.97
N PHE A 574 -10.39 -27.08 -10.23
CA PHE A 574 -9.96 -28.13 -11.14
C PHE A 574 -9.11 -27.51 -12.24
N MET A 575 -7.91 -28.04 -12.44
CA MET A 575 -6.96 -27.59 -13.47
C MET A 575 -6.96 -28.46 -14.72
N GLU A 576 -7.63 -29.61 -14.66
CA GLU A 576 -7.71 -30.57 -15.74
C GLU A 576 -9.15 -30.68 -16.25
N GLU A 577 -9.29 -30.77 -17.57
CA GLU A 577 -10.57 -31.00 -18.21
C GLU A 577 -11.17 -32.33 -17.73
N GLY A 578 -12.44 -32.31 -17.37
CA GLY A 578 -13.16 -33.49 -16.89
C GLY A 578 -12.89 -33.87 -15.43
N ALA A 579 -11.89 -33.30 -14.75
CA ALA A 579 -11.63 -33.59 -13.33
C ALA A 579 -12.80 -33.17 -12.43
N GLU A 580 -13.47 -32.06 -12.76
CA GLU A 580 -14.71 -31.64 -12.08
C GLU A 580 -15.82 -32.68 -12.24
N PHE A 581 -16.00 -33.20 -13.46
CA PHE A 581 -16.98 -34.23 -13.74
C PHE A 581 -16.67 -35.53 -12.99
N ILE A 582 -15.40 -35.98 -13.02
CA ILE A 582 -14.96 -37.16 -12.29
C ILE A 582 -15.20 -36.99 -10.78
N ASP A 583 -14.87 -35.82 -10.22
CA ASP A 583 -15.13 -35.55 -8.80
C ASP A 583 -16.62 -35.54 -8.48
N ALA A 584 -17.45 -34.94 -9.32
CA ALA A 584 -18.89 -34.92 -9.17
C ALA A 584 -19.50 -36.34 -9.23
N VAL A 585 -18.95 -37.22 -10.07
CA VAL A 585 -19.30 -38.65 -10.12
C VAL A 585 -18.86 -39.35 -8.83
N MET A 586 -17.58 -39.22 -8.44
CA MET A 586 -17.01 -39.90 -7.28
C MET A 586 -17.63 -39.47 -5.95
N THR A 587 -18.11 -38.22 -5.87
CA THR A 587 -18.78 -37.68 -4.68
C THR A 587 -20.30 -37.88 -4.69
N GLY A 588 -20.84 -38.54 -5.72
CA GLY A 588 -22.27 -38.84 -5.84
C GLY A 588 -23.15 -37.61 -6.12
N GLN A 589 -22.57 -36.50 -6.59
CA GLN A 589 -23.33 -35.32 -7.02
C GLN A 589 -24.07 -35.58 -8.34
N ILE A 590 -23.54 -36.46 -9.19
CA ILE A 590 -24.20 -36.99 -10.38
C ILE A 590 -24.70 -38.39 -10.05
N PRO A 591 -26.02 -38.65 -10.09
CA PRO A 591 -26.54 -39.99 -9.81
C PRO A 591 -26.14 -40.98 -10.91
N GLU A 592 -25.85 -42.23 -10.53
CA GLU A 592 -25.28 -43.27 -11.41
C GLU A 592 -26.12 -43.54 -12.66
N ASP A 593 -27.45 -43.37 -12.57
CA ASP A 593 -28.39 -43.55 -13.68
C ASP A 593 -28.21 -42.54 -14.82
N ARG A 594 -27.51 -41.43 -14.57
CA ARG A 594 -27.17 -40.41 -15.57
C ARG A 594 -25.77 -40.59 -16.16
N ILE A 595 -25.01 -41.57 -15.69
CA ILE A 595 -23.68 -41.86 -16.20
C ILE A 595 -23.81 -42.93 -17.29
N TRP A 596 -23.51 -42.54 -18.53
CA TRP A 596 -23.44 -43.52 -19.61
C TRP A 596 -22.21 -44.41 -19.40
N ALA A 597 -22.45 -45.69 -19.12
CA ALA A 597 -21.44 -46.73 -19.14
C ALA A 597 -21.63 -47.58 -20.41
N PRO A 598 -20.58 -47.84 -21.20
CA PRO A 598 -20.69 -48.78 -22.31
C PRO A 598 -21.07 -50.16 -21.79
N ASP A 599 -21.89 -50.88 -22.55
CA ASP A 599 -22.18 -52.28 -22.26
C ASP A 599 -20.89 -53.10 -22.43
N MET A 600 -20.38 -53.64 -21.31
CA MET A 600 -19.14 -54.41 -21.28
C MET A 600 -19.40 -55.92 -21.34
N SER A 601 -20.65 -56.36 -21.58
CA SER A 601 -21.00 -57.78 -21.64
C SER A 601 -20.14 -58.56 -22.63
N ASP A 602 -19.93 -58.00 -23.83
CA ASP A 602 -19.17 -58.63 -24.90
C ASP A 602 -17.67 -58.71 -24.58
N TYR A 603 -17.15 -57.70 -23.87
CA TYR A 603 -15.77 -57.67 -23.41
C TYR A 603 -15.53 -58.66 -22.25
N GLN A 604 -16.47 -58.75 -21.31
CA GLN A 604 -16.41 -59.74 -20.24
C GLN A 604 -16.48 -61.16 -20.79
N ALA A 605 -17.37 -61.42 -21.75
CA ALA A 605 -17.44 -62.69 -22.47
C ALA A 605 -16.13 -63.02 -23.20
N PHE A 606 -15.53 -62.04 -23.88
CA PHE A 606 -14.21 -62.20 -24.52
C PHE A 606 -13.11 -62.54 -23.51
N LEU A 607 -13.08 -61.90 -22.33
CA LEU A 607 -12.08 -62.18 -21.30
C LEU A 607 -12.23 -63.60 -20.74
N GLU A 608 -13.47 -64.03 -20.47
CA GLU A 608 -13.78 -65.38 -19.99
C GLU A 608 -13.41 -66.45 -21.03
N GLU A 609 -13.75 -66.22 -22.30
CA GLU A 609 -13.47 -67.16 -23.40
C GLU A 609 -11.97 -67.31 -23.68
N ASN A 610 -11.18 -66.26 -23.42
CA ASN A 610 -9.73 -66.27 -23.62
C ASN A 610 -8.93 -66.54 -22.33
N GLY A 611 -9.59 -66.93 -21.24
CA GLY A 611 -8.95 -67.33 -19.98
C GLY A 611 -8.22 -66.19 -19.26
N PHE A 612 -8.62 -64.94 -19.49
CA PHE A 612 -8.11 -63.79 -18.75
C PHE A 612 -8.86 -63.68 -17.41
N ASP A 613 -8.18 -64.02 -16.32
CA ASP A 613 -8.72 -63.98 -14.98
C ASP A 613 -8.77 -62.54 -14.43
N ASN A 614 -9.96 -61.96 -14.38
CA ASN A 614 -10.20 -60.62 -13.82
C ASN A 614 -10.11 -60.56 -12.28
N THR A 615 -9.84 -61.67 -11.58
CA THR A 615 -9.75 -61.64 -10.10
C THR A 615 -8.42 -61.11 -9.55
N ARG A 616 -7.45 -60.75 -10.42
CA ARG A 616 -6.22 -60.04 -10.03
C ARG A 616 -6.29 -58.53 -10.28
N GLN A 617 -7.37 -57.87 -9.88
CA GLN A 617 -7.36 -56.43 -9.60
C GLN A 617 -8.19 -56.11 -8.36
N SER A 618 -7.76 -56.59 -7.20
CA SER A 618 -7.79 -55.74 -6.02
C SER A 618 -6.49 -54.96 -5.98
N ALA A 619 -6.42 -53.87 -6.75
CA ALA A 619 -5.59 -52.76 -6.28
C ALA A 619 -6.18 -52.40 -4.90
N PRO A 620 -5.36 -52.28 -3.83
CA PRO A 620 -5.89 -51.96 -2.53
C PRO A 620 -6.69 -50.65 -2.63
N GLU A 621 -7.93 -50.65 -2.14
CA GLU A 621 -8.71 -49.43 -1.89
C GLU A 621 -7.90 -48.55 -0.93
N THR A 622 -7.00 -47.77 -1.49
CA THR A 622 -6.26 -46.73 -0.82
C THR A 622 -6.34 -45.55 -1.75
N SER A 623 -7.05 -44.51 -1.31
CA SER A 623 -7.04 -43.20 -1.95
C SER A 623 -5.60 -42.82 -2.28
N VAL A 624 -5.38 -42.26 -3.48
CA VAL A 624 -4.06 -41.77 -3.94
C VAL A 624 -3.42 -40.76 -2.95
N HIS A 625 -4.17 -40.29 -1.94
CA HIS A 625 -3.66 -39.52 -0.81
C HIS A 625 -2.80 -40.29 0.23
N ASN A 626 -2.71 -41.62 0.18
CA ASN A 626 -2.01 -42.42 1.21
C ASN A 626 -0.75 -43.17 0.73
N GLN A 627 -0.15 -42.80 -0.41
CA GLN A 627 1.16 -43.32 -0.83
C GLN A 627 2.31 -42.35 -0.52
N VAL A 628 2.32 -41.80 0.69
CA VAL A 628 3.57 -41.38 1.34
C VAL A 628 3.80 -42.35 2.49
N PRO A 629 4.92 -43.08 2.55
CA PRO A 629 5.27 -43.81 3.74
C PRO A 629 5.50 -42.79 4.87
N VAL A 630 4.57 -42.69 5.81
CA VAL A 630 4.89 -42.17 7.14
C VAL A 630 5.61 -43.30 7.88
N THR A 631 6.87 -43.51 7.53
CA THR A 631 7.81 -44.14 8.47
C THR A 631 8.19 -43.07 9.47
N ASN A 632 7.62 -43.13 10.68
CA ASN A 632 8.34 -42.61 11.83
C ASN A 632 9.65 -43.41 11.92
N PRO A 633 10.83 -42.79 11.87
CA PRO A 633 12.05 -43.54 12.11
C PRO A 633 12.04 -44.00 13.56
N GLU A 634 11.89 -45.30 13.77
CA GLU A 634 12.37 -45.94 14.99
C GLU A 634 13.88 -45.66 15.08
N MET A 635 14.30 -45.15 16.24
CA MET A 635 15.71 -44.91 16.55
C MET A 635 16.52 -46.20 16.35
N PRO A 636 17.54 -46.22 15.48
CA PRO A 636 18.49 -47.32 15.45
C PRO A 636 19.39 -47.21 16.68
N SER A 637 19.47 -48.31 17.43
CA SER A 637 20.45 -48.56 18.48
C SER A 637 21.88 -48.20 18.02
N GLU A 638 22.59 -47.51 18.89
CA GLU A 638 24.01 -47.15 18.76
C GLU A 638 24.90 -48.36 18.41
N SER A 639 25.76 -48.19 17.39
CA SER A 639 27.01 -48.91 17.20
C SER A 639 27.93 -48.08 16.29
N PRO A 640 29.25 -48.13 16.48
CA PRO A 640 30.12 -46.96 16.51
C PRO A 640 30.54 -46.45 15.12
N SER A 641 30.51 -45.13 14.96
CA SER A 641 30.94 -44.40 13.76
C SER A 641 32.45 -44.53 13.53
N GLN A 642 32.84 -44.95 12.33
CA GLN A 642 34.15 -44.62 11.75
C GLN A 642 34.08 -43.19 11.20
N THR A 643 34.85 -42.28 11.80
CA THR A 643 35.01 -40.89 11.36
C THR A 643 35.95 -40.83 10.16
N PRO A 644 35.63 -40.09 9.07
CA PRO A 644 36.62 -39.67 8.09
C PRO A 644 37.39 -38.45 8.64
N GLU A 645 38.72 -38.51 8.60
CA GLU A 645 39.62 -37.42 9.00
C GLU A 645 39.38 -36.17 8.13
N THR A 646 38.88 -35.09 8.72
CA THR A 646 38.82 -33.75 8.12
C THR A 646 40.07 -32.97 8.47
N SER A 647 40.88 -32.58 7.48
CA SER A 647 41.97 -31.62 7.67
C SER A 647 41.42 -30.20 7.73
N THR A 648 41.67 -29.49 8.84
CA THR A 648 41.23 -28.11 9.03
C THR A 648 42.23 -27.18 8.35
N LYS A 649 41.83 -26.54 7.24
CA LYS A 649 42.60 -25.51 6.53
C LYS A 649 42.17 -24.13 7.00
N LEU A 650 43.13 -23.28 7.36
CA LEU A 650 42.90 -21.89 7.71
C LEU A 650 43.48 -20.97 6.63
N VAL A 651 42.85 -19.81 6.46
CA VAL A 651 43.24 -18.77 5.50
C VAL A 651 43.78 -17.58 6.27
N ASP A 652 45.00 -17.14 5.95
CA ASP A 652 45.55 -15.90 6.46
C ASP A 652 44.83 -14.71 5.80
N MET A 653 44.17 -13.89 6.61
CA MET A 653 43.28 -12.83 6.11
C MET A 653 44.02 -11.60 5.54
N ASP A 654 45.34 -11.47 5.78
CA ASP A 654 46.13 -10.34 5.27
C ASP A 654 46.87 -10.70 3.98
N THR A 655 47.15 -11.98 3.75
CA THR A 655 47.92 -12.47 2.58
C THR A 655 47.15 -13.43 1.66
N GLY A 656 46.06 -14.03 2.13
CA GLY A 656 45.18 -14.92 1.36
C GLY A 656 45.71 -16.34 1.15
N GLU A 657 46.84 -16.71 1.75
CA GLU A 657 47.39 -18.07 1.64
C GLU A 657 46.71 -19.04 2.62
N ILE A 658 46.57 -20.31 2.18
CA ILE A 658 45.90 -21.39 2.92
C ILE A 658 46.96 -22.38 3.43
N PHE A 659 46.97 -22.67 4.72
CA PHE A 659 47.87 -23.68 5.32
C PHE A 659 47.17 -24.62 6.30
N GLU A 660 47.73 -25.82 6.45
CA GLU A 660 47.26 -26.88 7.36
C GLU A 660 48.09 -26.88 8.64
N LEU A 661 47.43 -26.92 9.80
CA LEU A 661 48.10 -27.00 11.10
C LEU A 661 48.66 -28.41 11.36
N PRO A 662 49.89 -28.54 11.91
CA PRO A 662 50.44 -29.82 12.36
C PRO A 662 49.61 -30.45 13.50
N PRO A 663 49.70 -31.76 13.71
CA PRO A 663 48.76 -32.52 14.55
C PRO A 663 48.81 -32.24 16.07
N GLU A 664 49.79 -31.49 16.58
CA GLU A 664 50.10 -31.44 18.01
C GLU A 664 49.35 -30.36 18.82
N ASP A 665 48.60 -29.45 18.18
CA ASP A 665 47.93 -28.32 18.87
C ASP A 665 46.38 -28.41 18.93
N ARG A 666 45.78 -29.60 18.78
CA ARG A 666 44.31 -29.77 18.67
C ARG A 666 43.54 -29.97 19.98
N GLU A 667 44.18 -30.00 21.15
CA GLU A 667 43.47 -30.16 22.43
C GLU A 667 43.30 -28.81 23.15
N GLY A 668 42.12 -28.20 23.04
CA GLY A 668 41.89 -26.93 23.71
C GLY A 668 40.51 -26.30 23.66
N PHE A 669 39.44 -26.97 23.25
CA PHE A 669 38.07 -26.43 23.39
C PHE A 669 37.06 -27.56 23.65
N GLY A 670 36.65 -27.70 24.91
CA GLY A 670 35.68 -28.71 25.37
C GLY A 670 34.22 -28.31 25.12
N GLU A 671 33.41 -29.32 24.82
CA GLU A 671 31.95 -29.27 24.66
C GLU A 671 31.23 -29.05 26.02
N VAL A 672 30.18 -28.23 26.00
CA VAL A 672 29.23 -28.06 27.12
C VAL A 672 27.92 -28.75 26.72
N SER A 673 27.57 -29.84 27.41
CA SER A 673 26.28 -30.54 27.28
C SER A 673 25.21 -29.89 28.17
N PHE A 674 24.01 -29.66 27.64
CA PHE A 674 22.82 -29.33 28.43
C PHE A 674 21.95 -30.58 28.56
N ASP A 675 21.74 -30.98 29.82
CA ASP A 675 20.92 -32.11 30.21
C ASP A 675 19.59 -31.64 30.81
N ASP A 676 18.63 -32.55 30.74
CA ASP A 676 17.19 -32.47 30.94
C ASP A 676 16.76 -32.03 32.36
N GLN A 677 15.98 -30.95 32.51
CA GLN A 677 15.17 -30.71 33.73
C GLN A 677 13.83 -30.02 33.44
N ARG A 678 12.76 -30.76 33.76
CA ARG A 678 11.39 -30.32 34.01
C ARG A 678 11.32 -29.33 35.18
N VAL A 679 10.54 -28.25 35.04
CA VAL A 679 9.90 -27.55 36.17
C VAL A 679 8.49 -27.12 35.75
N GLU A 680 7.50 -27.54 36.55
CA GLU A 680 6.13 -27.02 36.59
C GLU A 680 6.08 -25.63 37.27
N ILE A 681 5.37 -24.68 36.65
CA ILE A 681 4.26 -23.82 37.13
C ILE A 681 4.12 -22.64 36.15
#